data_AF-A0A2H0M3A7-F1
#
_entry.id   AF-A0A2H0M3A7-F1
#
_cell.length_a   1.000
_cell.length_b   1.000
_cell.length_c   1.000
_cell.angle_alpha   90.00
_cell.angle_beta   90.00
_cell.angle_gamma   90.00
#
_symmetry.space_group_name_H-M   'P 1'
#
loop_
_entity.id
_entity.type
_entity.pdbx_description
1 polymer ?
#
loop_
_entity_poly.entity_id
_entity_poly.type
_entity_poly.pdbx_seq_one_letter_code
_entity_poly.pdbx_strand_id
1 'polypeptide(L)'
;MNNEKILEDFFRALRISLTTASSYSKDHPYFIKSVENFKEQLDNTLAVLDPLKIGITTTGIVVEGQNLTKGGFYDELAGQLHQRKLKSIEIRSGVTLQELIQFLSAISLPKKDVFKSGGINAILKSKPLAHFTVDELDYSAFLHVQGQECGDIWAYMLKEATQSNDSAKLDILADNFGPLLKRSSQKDIFEAEDVPSSIGEFLVSLKEKNKEKFDKCSRDVFLWILNNKKSLKEEELGRLKPVFKSLDQEDFSNLLWEGIVQEENFDDLSLRFFSKISEQKDLRQIAEKFQNKTNQGLHLENNPNAVKRVQNLLTGSESDKLSPVYRNILESLMKGISSSGVGSFDQKSLRQNYRYIVLNLLAINADNDNLKSAAEILIKELSGIFEDNDFDFLKDLHSLLTKRKNEAIAACIELEKQLSMSIENAVLNQTLLVGQEFLLDMILISAQGADAYLNKIFIAEKADQQILSLFFRLFPAQADIFCRRLEKKLQDMDYIFGLVDSLSQLQGFSVLPVMEYIYSSANELIKCETLKGMRKFKEIDADFLIRQLGTDSVSLRKNLLSVLMKDTQGINTALDLLFRISSPWGSKNKLFIENIQIVFDLRIPEAVERVRDLSARKFFWNRGLRNKAKQVLGEWNER
;
A
#
# COMPACT_ATOMS: atom_id res chain seq x y z
N MET A 1 18.36 25.63 -42.37
CA MET A 1 17.72 26.21 -41.17
C MET A 1 17.61 25.11 -40.13
N ASN A 2 17.76 25.42 -38.84
CA ASN A 2 17.74 24.40 -37.78
C ASN A 2 16.29 23.95 -37.52
N ASN A 3 15.95 22.69 -37.79
CA ASN A 3 14.59 22.15 -37.63
C ASN A 3 14.04 22.35 -36.22
N GLU A 4 14.90 22.36 -35.19
CA GLU A 4 14.50 22.65 -33.80
C GLU A 4 13.94 24.07 -33.63
N LYS A 5 14.49 25.06 -34.32
CA LYS A 5 14.08 26.46 -34.20
C LYS A 5 12.71 26.69 -34.86
N ILE A 6 12.48 26.06 -36.02
CA ILE A 6 11.21 26.12 -36.75
C ILE A 6 10.07 25.55 -35.89
N LEU A 7 10.30 24.41 -35.23
CA LEU A 7 9.33 23.82 -34.31
C LEU A 7 9.09 24.69 -33.07
N GLU A 8 10.13 25.30 -32.49
CA GLU A 8 9.97 26.20 -31.35
C GLU A 8 9.12 27.43 -31.71
N ASP A 9 9.39 28.05 -32.86
CA ASP A 9 8.64 29.21 -33.36
C ASP A 9 7.17 28.85 -33.64
N PHE A 10 6.91 27.67 -34.21
CA PHE A 10 5.57 27.10 -34.39
C PHE A 10 4.79 26.94 -33.09
N PHE A 11 5.35 26.24 -32.10
CA PHE A 11 4.66 25.96 -30.83
C PHE A 11 4.46 27.22 -30.00
N ARG A 12 5.37 28.19 -30.09
CA ARG A 12 5.21 29.51 -29.46
C ARG A 12 4.04 30.27 -30.08
N ALA A 13 3.93 30.28 -31.41
CA ALA A 13 2.81 30.92 -32.11
C ALA A 13 1.46 30.21 -31.84
N LEU A 14 1.46 28.88 -31.74
CA LEU A 14 0.27 28.10 -31.35
C LEU A 14 -0.20 28.49 -29.94
N ARG A 15 0.70 28.53 -28.96
CA ARG A 15 0.38 28.91 -27.58
C ARG A 15 -0.24 30.31 -27.49
N ILE A 16 0.35 31.29 -28.19
CA ILE A 16 -0.16 32.66 -28.23
C ILE A 16 -1.57 32.68 -28.81
N SER A 17 -1.81 31.96 -29.89
CA SER A 17 -3.11 31.90 -30.56
C SER A 17 -4.18 31.24 -29.69
N LEU A 18 -3.83 30.17 -28.97
CA LEU A 18 -4.74 29.50 -28.03
C LEU A 18 -5.11 30.39 -26.84
N THR A 19 -4.12 31.11 -26.29
CA THR A 19 -4.33 32.05 -25.19
C THR A 19 -5.20 33.24 -25.62
N THR A 20 -5.03 33.69 -26.86
CA THR A 20 -5.85 34.76 -27.43
C THR A 20 -7.27 34.27 -27.71
N ALA A 21 -7.42 33.06 -28.26
CA ALA A 21 -8.71 32.41 -28.51
C ALA A 21 -9.52 32.13 -27.24
N SER A 22 -8.85 31.88 -26.10
CA SER A 22 -9.54 31.70 -24.82
C SER A 22 -9.97 33.03 -24.20
N SER A 23 -9.36 34.15 -24.61
CA SER A 23 -9.61 35.48 -24.03
C SER A 23 -10.57 36.33 -24.87
N TYR A 24 -10.65 36.09 -26.17
CA TYR A 24 -11.42 36.89 -27.13
C TYR A 24 -12.33 36.00 -27.99
N SER A 25 -13.44 36.55 -28.49
CA SER A 25 -14.33 35.85 -29.41
C SER A 25 -13.67 35.62 -30.78
N LYS A 26 -14.20 34.66 -31.54
CA LYS A 26 -13.66 34.25 -32.85
C LYS A 26 -13.60 35.37 -33.90
N ASP A 27 -14.39 36.43 -33.73
CA ASP A 27 -14.48 37.56 -34.65
C ASP A 27 -13.64 38.78 -34.19
N HIS A 28 -12.93 38.65 -33.06
CA HIS A 28 -12.17 39.75 -32.48
C HIS A 28 -10.87 40.03 -33.27
N PRO A 29 -10.53 41.29 -33.60
CA PRO A 29 -9.34 41.63 -34.40
C PRO A 29 -8.01 41.09 -33.84
N TYR A 30 -7.82 41.12 -32.51
CA TYR A 30 -6.63 40.53 -31.87
C TYR A 30 -6.51 39.03 -32.06
N PHE A 31 -7.63 38.30 -32.02
CA PHE A 31 -7.62 36.86 -32.27
C PHE A 31 -7.29 36.59 -33.74
N ILE A 32 -7.96 37.24 -34.69
CA ILE A 32 -7.70 37.09 -36.13
C ILE A 32 -6.22 37.34 -36.44
N LYS A 33 -5.65 38.44 -35.93
CA LYS A 33 -4.23 38.76 -36.12
C LYS A 33 -3.28 37.72 -35.51
N SER A 34 -3.64 37.13 -34.36
CA SER A 34 -2.86 36.02 -33.79
C SER A 34 -2.89 34.77 -34.67
N VAL A 35 -4.04 34.48 -35.30
CA VAL A 35 -4.19 33.35 -36.22
C VAL A 35 -3.42 33.59 -37.53
N GLU A 36 -3.39 34.81 -38.05
CA GLU A 36 -2.56 35.17 -39.23
C GLU A 36 -1.07 34.93 -38.96
N ASN A 37 -0.57 35.38 -37.81
CA ASN A 37 0.81 35.14 -37.39
C ASN A 37 1.10 33.65 -37.20
N PHE A 38 0.15 32.89 -36.65
CA PHE A 38 0.28 31.44 -36.53
C PHE A 38 0.29 30.74 -37.88
N LYS A 39 -0.52 31.20 -38.83
CA LYS A 39 -0.54 30.66 -40.20
C LYS A 39 0.83 30.78 -40.85
N GLU A 40 1.50 31.92 -40.73
CA GLU A 40 2.85 32.12 -41.29
C GLU A 40 3.85 31.09 -40.72
N GLN A 41 3.81 30.86 -39.40
CA GLN A 41 4.69 29.87 -38.77
C GLN A 41 4.31 28.42 -39.12
N LEU A 42 3.01 28.14 -39.29
CA LEU A 42 2.53 26.84 -39.73
C LEU A 42 2.99 26.56 -41.16
N ASP A 43 2.84 27.52 -42.09
CA ASP A 43 3.26 27.38 -43.48
C ASP A 43 4.79 27.14 -43.58
N ASN A 44 5.59 27.87 -42.78
CA ASN A 44 7.04 27.66 -42.68
C ASN A 44 7.39 26.27 -42.13
N THR A 45 6.57 25.73 -41.22
CA THR A 45 6.78 24.39 -40.65
C THR A 45 6.40 23.30 -41.64
N LEU A 46 5.25 23.43 -42.29
CA LEU A 46 4.76 22.49 -43.30
C LEU A 46 5.66 22.45 -44.54
N ALA A 47 6.36 23.54 -44.86
CA ALA A 47 7.39 23.53 -45.91
C ALA A 47 8.55 22.54 -45.64
N VAL A 48 8.73 22.10 -44.39
CA VAL A 48 9.76 21.16 -43.97
C VAL A 48 9.17 19.83 -43.47
N LEU A 49 7.96 19.86 -42.89
CA LEU A 49 7.30 18.75 -42.23
C LEU A 49 5.82 18.67 -42.65
N ASP A 50 5.52 17.96 -43.72
CA ASP A 50 4.14 17.73 -44.20
C ASP A 50 3.87 16.23 -44.43
N PRO A 51 2.92 15.60 -43.73
CA PRO A 51 2.07 16.18 -42.69
C PRO A 51 2.82 16.47 -41.38
N LEU A 52 2.44 17.54 -40.68
CA LEU A 52 2.91 17.78 -39.33
C LEU A 52 2.09 16.95 -38.34
N LYS A 53 2.72 15.95 -37.71
CA LYS A 53 2.11 15.09 -36.71
C LYS A 53 2.55 15.48 -35.30
N ILE A 54 1.58 15.79 -34.46
CA ILE A 54 1.76 16.23 -33.08
C ILE A 54 1.08 15.22 -32.16
N GLY A 55 1.88 14.48 -31.39
CA GLY A 55 1.40 13.66 -30.27
C GLY A 55 1.37 14.46 -28.98
N ILE A 56 0.32 14.29 -28.19
CA ILE A 56 0.13 15.00 -26.92
C ILE A 56 0.20 13.98 -25.79
N THR A 57 1.06 14.27 -24.80
CA THR A 57 1.21 13.45 -23.59
C THR A 57 0.92 14.30 -22.35
N THR A 58 0.85 13.66 -21.17
CA THR A 58 0.65 14.36 -19.89
C THR A 58 1.82 15.29 -19.52
N THR A 59 3.00 15.08 -20.10
CA THR A 59 4.25 15.76 -19.70
C THR A 59 5.04 16.28 -20.89
N GLY A 60 4.40 16.54 -22.03
CA GLY A 60 5.10 17.06 -23.21
C GLY A 60 4.43 16.80 -24.55
N ILE A 61 5.08 17.29 -25.60
CA ILE A 61 4.64 17.21 -26.99
C ILE A 61 5.64 16.38 -27.80
N VAL A 62 5.12 15.46 -28.61
CA VAL A 62 5.92 14.57 -29.46
C VAL A 62 5.74 14.96 -30.92
N VAL A 63 6.85 15.19 -31.63
CA VAL A 63 6.86 15.44 -33.08
C VAL A 63 7.94 14.57 -33.71
N GLU A 64 7.63 13.87 -34.81
CA GLU A 64 8.55 12.95 -35.49
C GLU A 64 9.24 11.92 -34.55
N GLY A 65 8.51 11.45 -33.54
CA GLY A 65 9.00 10.49 -32.53
C GLY A 65 9.96 11.08 -31.48
N GLN A 66 10.24 12.38 -31.53
CA GLN A 66 11.06 13.07 -30.53
C GLN A 66 10.16 13.78 -29.50
N ASN A 67 10.44 13.57 -28.22
CA ASN A 67 9.75 14.27 -27.14
C ASN A 67 10.40 15.63 -26.87
N LEU A 68 9.64 16.72 -27.04
CA LEU A 68 10.11 18.08 -26.84
C LEU A 68 9.96 18.47 -25.37
N THR A 69 11.00 18.23 -24.57
CA THR A 69 11.03 18.51 -23.11
C THR A 69 11.88 19.73 -22.74
N LYS A 70 12.21 20.62 -23.70
CA LYS A 70 13.05 21.80 -23.47
C LYS A 70 12.23 22.94 -22.82
N GLY A 71 12.04 22.87 -21.51
CA GLY A 71 11.67 23.99 -20.63
C GLY A 71 10.19 24.42 -20.66
N GLY A 72 9.43 24.06 -19.63
CA GLY A 72 8.25 24.73 -19.07
C GLY A 72 7.03 24.95 -19.99
N PHE A 73 7.19 25.67 -21.11
CA PHE A 73 6.05 26.06 -21.94
C PHE A 73 5.49 24.93 -22.80
N TYR A 74 6.32 23.95 -23.19
CA TYR A 74 5.84 22.73 -23.86
C TYR A 74 4.94 21.92 -22.93
N ASP A 75 5.28 21.85 -21.64
CA ASP A 75 4.50 21.16 -20.62
C ASP A 75 3.17 21.87 -20.38
N GLU A 76 3.18 23.20 -20.30
CA GLU A 76 1.96 24.01 -20.20
C GLU A 76 1.04 23.81 -21.42
N LEU A 77 1.61 23.84 -22.63
CA LEU A 77 0.84 23.66 -23.86
C LEU A 77 0.28 22.23 -23.97
N ALA A 78 1.08 21.22 -23.63
CA ALA A 78 0.64 19.83 -23.54
C ALA A 78 -0.50 19.69 -22.52
N GLY A 79 -0.37 20.29 -21.33
CA GLY A 79 -1.42 20.31 -20.31
C GLY A 79 -2.72 20.94 -20.81
N GLN A 80 -2.65 22.08 -21.50
CA GLN A 80 -3.83 22.75 -22.06
C GLN A 80 -4.56 21.90 -23.11
N LEU A 81 -3.82 21.20 -23.98
CA LEU A 81 -4.39 20.35 -25.02
C LEU A 81 -4.91 19.02 -24.44
N HIS A 82 -4.16 18.42 -23.51
CA HIS A 82 -4.53 17.19 -22.82
C HIS A 82 -5.79 17.35 -21.98
N GLN A 83 -5.97 18.49 -21.29
CA GLN A 83 -7.21 18.79 -20.55
C GLN A 83 -8.46 18.83 -21.44
N ARG A 84 -8.29 19.00 -22.76
CA ARG A 84 -9.35 18.99 -23.77
C ARG A 84 -9.41 17.67 -24.55
N LYS A 85 -8.76 16.64 -24.02
CA LYS A 85 -8.74 15.27 -24.54
C LYS A 85 -8.14 15.12 -25.94
N LEU A 86 -7.22 15.99 -26.34
CA LEU A 86 -6.52 15.82 -27.61
C LEU A 86 -5.40 14.80 -27.45
N LYS A 87 -5.45 13.71 -28.22
CA LYS A 87 -4.42 12.65 -28.27
C LYS A 87 -3.35 12.97 -29.32
N SER A 88 -3.80 13.29 -30.53
CA SER A 88 -2.95 13.65 -31.65
C SER A 88 -3.64 14.66 -32.55
N ILE A 89 -2.81 15.50 -33.17
CA ILE A 89 -3.22 16.44 -34.22
C ILE A 89 -2.32 16.20 -35.42
N GLU A 90 -2.90 15.96 -36.58
CA GLU A 90 -2.22 15.93 -37.87
C GLU A 90 -2.69 17.12 -38.70
N ILE A 91 -1.73 17.90 -39.21
CA ILE A 91 -1.98 19.09 -40.03
C ILE A 91 -1.31 18.89 -41.39
N ARG A 92 -2.05 19.13 -42.47
CA ARG A 92 -1.55 18.98 -43.86
C ARG A 92 -1.38 20.32 -44.55
N SER A 93 -0.54 20.39 -45.57
CA SER A 93 -0.45 21.57 -46.45
C SER A 93 -1.81 21.95 -47.05
N GLY A 94 -2.03 23.26 -47.25
CA GLY A 94 -3.27 23.80 -47.82
C GLY A 94 -4.24 24.42 -46.82
N VAL A 95 -3.89 24.44 -45.53
CA VAL A 95 -4.70 25.03 -44.46
C VAL A 95 -5.05 26.50 -44.73
N THR A 96 -6.34 26.79 -44.71
CA THR A 96 -6.87 28.15 -44.86
C THR A 96 -6.93 28.90 -43.53
N LEU A 97 -6.95 30.24 -43.58
CA LEU A 97 -7.13 31.07 -42.38
C LEU A 97 -8.46 30.76 -41.66
N GLN A 98 -9.52 30.47 -42.42
CA GLN A 98 -10.84 30.14 -41.88
C GLN A 98 -10.83 28.80 -41.14
N GLU A 99 -10.13 27.78 -41.66
CA GLU A 99 -9.94 26.51 -40.97
C GLU A 99 -9.20 26.71 -39.64
N LEU A 100 -8.16 27.55 -39.62
CA LEU A 100 -7.41 27.84 -38.38
C LEU A 100 -8.27 28.54 -37.32
N ILE A 101 -9.06 29.54 -37.71
CA ILE A 101 -10.00 30.22 -36.82
C ILE A 101 -11.00 29.22 -36.22
N GLN A 102 -11.54 28.33 -37.05
CA GLN A 102 -12.50 27.31 -36.63
C GLN A 102 -11.88 26.25 -35.71
N PHE A 103 -10.67 25.81 -36.02
CA PHE A 103 -9.93 24.85 -35.22
C PHE A 103 -9.56 25.44 -33.86
N LEU A 104 -8.84 26.57 -33.83
CA LEU A 104 -8.38 27.22 -32.59
C LEU A 104 -9.54 27.63 -31.68
N SER A 105 -10.64 28.14 -32.26
CA SER A 105 -11.84 28.45 -31.46
C SER A 105 -12.51 27.22 -30.86
N ALA A 106 -12.42 26.04 -31.49
CA ALA A 106 -12.94 24.79 -30.92
C ALA A 106 -12.03 24.28 -29.79
N ILE A 107 -10.72 24.21 -30.04
CA ILE A 107 -9.76 23.65 -29.08
C ILE A 107 -9.39 24.64 -27.97
N SER A 108 -9.89 25.87 -27.98
CA SER A 108 -9.76 26.82 -26.86
C SER A 108 -10.99 26.87 -25.95
N LEU A 109 -12.09 26.18 -26.28
CA LEU A 109 -13.30 26.16 -25.46
C LEU A 109 -12.98 25.70 -24.02
N PRO A 110 -13.69 26.25 -23.01
CA PRO A 110 -13.59 25.77 -21.64
C PRO A 110 -13.91 24.28 -21.56
N LYS A 111 -13.19 23.58 -20.67
CA LYS A 111 -13.36 22.15 -20.42
C LYS A 111 -14.84 21.74 -20.28
N LYS A 112 -15.61 22.54 -19.52
CA LYS A 112 -17.05 22.31 -19.27
C LYS A 112 -17.89 22.32 -20.57
N ASP A 113 -17.57 23.17 -21.52
CA ASP A 113 -18.33 23.30 -22.77
C ASP A 113 -17.96 22.23 -23.79
N VAL A 114 -16.68 21.82 -23.81
CA VAL A 114 -16.22 20.64 -24.56
C VAL A 114 -16.96 19.38 -24.08
N PHE A 115 -17.11 19.22 -22.77
CA PHE A 115 -17.86 18.10 -22.20
C PHE A 115 -19.35 18.12 -22.52
N LYS A 116 -20.02 19.27 -22.38
CA LYS A 116 -21.45 19.40 -22.70
C LYS A 116 -21.76 19.08 -24.16
N SER A 117 -20.80 19.29 -25.06
CA SER A 117 -20.96 19.08 -26.50
C SER A 117 -20.66 17.64 -26.94
N GLY A 118 -20.38 16.72 -26.01
CA GLY A 118 -20.09 15.31 -26.33
C GLY A 118 -18.66 15.03 -26.79
N GLY A 119 -17.70 15.88 -26.42
CA GLY A 119 -16.27 15.69 -26.72
C GLY A 119 -15.76 16.56 -27.86
N ILE A 120 -14.43 16.62 -28.00
CA ILE A 120 -13.80 17.52 -28.98
C ILE A 120 -14.06 17.07 -30.42
N ASN A 121 -14.16 15.76 -30.66
CA ASN A 121 -14.47 15.23 -31.98
C ASN A 121 -15.90 15.59 -32.43
N ALA A 122 -16.87 15.63 -31.51
CA ALA A 122 -18.23 16.05 -31.83
C ALA A 122 -18.27 17.52 -32.28
N ILE A 123 -17.52 18.38 -31.60
CA ILE A 123 -17.39 19.81 -31.96
C ILE A 123 -16.72 19.97 -33.32
N LEU A 124 -15.62 19.27 -33.57
CA LEU A 124 -14.84 19.41 -34.80
C LEU A 124 -15.54 18.81 -36.02
N LYS A 125 -16.32 17.72 -35.86
CA LYS A 125 -17.14 17.13 -36.95
C LYS A 125 -18.17 18.09 -37.53
N SER A 126 -18.64 19.06 -36.73
CA SER A 126 -19.58 20.08 -37.18
C SER A 126 -18.94 21.23 -37.98
N LYS A 127 -17.61 21.22 -38.18
CA LYS A 127 -16.85 22.29 -38.84
C LYS A 127 -16.15 21.78 -40.10
N PRO A 128 -16.06 22.58 -41.18
CA PRO A 128 -15.33 22.23 -42.39
C PRO A 128 -13.80 22.33 -42.19
N LEU A 129 -13.18 21.29 -41.64
CA LEU A 129 -11.74 21.19 -41.40
C LEU A 129 -11.13 20.10 -42.28
N ALA A 130 -10.83 20.41 -43.55
CA ALA A 130 -10.36 19.44 -44.53
C ALA A 130 -8.90 19.03 -44.32
N HIS A 131 -8.08 19.93 -43.75
CA HIS A 131 -6.64 19.73 -43.58
C HIS A 131 -6.21 19.33 -42.17
N PHE A 132 -7.16 19.05 -41.27
CA PHE A 132 -6.90 18.62 -39.90
C PHE A 132 -7.43 17.21 -39.66
N THR A 133 -6.63 16.36 -39.05
CA THR A 133 -7.09 15.12 -38.41
C THR A 133 -6.80 15.21 -36.92
N VAL A 134 -7.80 14.91 -36.09
CA VAL A 134 -7.69 14.99 -34.63
C VAL A 134 -8.18 13.69 -34.04
N ASP A 135 -7.34 13.10 -33.20
CA ASP A 135 -7.73 11.94 -32.40
C ASP A 135 -8.02 12.40 -30.96
N GLU A 136 -9.12 11.89 -30.40
CA GLU A 136 -9.51 12.15 -29.01
C GLU A 136 -8.95 11.06 -28.09
N LEU A 137 -8.57 11.44 -26.87
CA LEU A 137 -8.14 10.54 -25.82
C LEU A 137 -9.34 9.71 -25.33
N ASP A 138 -9.26 8.39 -25.55
CA ASP A 138 -10.21 7.42 -25.00
C ASP A 138 -9.76 7.00 -23.59
N TYR A 139 -10.48 7.47 -22.58
CA TYR A 139 -10.21 7.15 -21.17
C TYR A 139 -10.64 5.73 -20.78
N SER A 140 -11.44 5.03 -21.60
CA SER A 140 -11.80 3.63 -21.32
C SER A 140 -10.57 2.71 -21.33
N ALA A 141 -9.53 3.05 -22.11
CA ALA A 141 -8.25 2.35 -22.12
C ALA A 141 -7.43 2.54 -20.82
N PHE A 142 -7.70 3.59 -20.05
CA PHE A 142 -6.99 3.88 -18.79
C PHE A 142 -7.55 3.10 -17.60
N LEU A 143 -8.78 2.58 -17.70
CA LEU A 143 -9.38 1.69 -16.70
C LEU A 143 -8.53 0.43 -16.40
N HIS A 144 -7.61 0.07 -17.30
CA HIS A 144 -6.71 -1.07 -17.18
C HIS A 144 -5.28 -0.72 -16.73
N VAL A 145 -4.93 0.57 -16.60
CA VAL A 145 -3.54 1.01 -16.34
C VAL A 145 -3.39 1.48 -14.88
N GLN A 146 -2.38 0.94 -14.18
CA GLN A 146 -2.03 1.38 -12.83
C GLN A 146 -1.33 2.74 -12.90
N GLY A 147 -2.08 3.83 -12.67
CA GLY A 147 -1.58 5.20 -12.61
C GLY A 147 -2.45 6.08 -11.71
N GLN A 148 -1.89 7.19 -11.22
CA GLN A 148 -2.55 8.14 -10.35
C GLN A 148 -3.58 8.95 -11.16
N GLU A 149 -4.84 8.50 -11.16
CA GLU A 149 -5.91 9.15 -11.91
C GLU A 149 -6.44 10.40 -11.19
N CYS A 150 -6.78 11.41 -11.99
CA CYS A 150 -7.32 12.69 -11.56
C CYS A 150 -8.84 12.53 -11.29
N GLY A 151 -9.32 12.88 -10.10
CA GLY A 151 -10.74 12.78 -9.70
C GLY A 151 -11.75 13.37 -10.69
N ASP A 152 -11.31 14.32 -11.51
CA ASP A 152 -12.06 14.98 -12.58
C ASP A 152 -12.59 14.05 -13.70
N ILE A 153 -12.09 12.82 -13.82
CA ILE A 153 -12.44 11.88 -14.91
C ILE A 153 -13.66 11.02 -14.55
N TRP A 154 -13.96 10.88 -13.25
CA TRP A 154 -15.01 10.00 -12.71
C TRP A 154 -16.43 10.37 -13.16
N ALA A 155 -16.83 11.63 -12.94
CA ALA A 155 -18.16 12.10 -13.30
C ALA A 155 -18.44 11.90 -14.80
N TYR A 156 -17.41 12.07 -15.63
CA TYR A 156 -17.51 11.88 -17.06
C TYR A 156 -17.65 10.40 -17.45
N MET A 157 -16.83 9.49 -16.92
CA MET A 157 -16.94 8.05 -17.24
C MET A 157 -18.31 7.50 -16.82
N LEU A 158 -18.80 7.90 -15.64
CA LEU A 158 -20.12 7.52 -15.16
C LEU A 158 -21.23 8.09 -16.05
N LYS A 159 -21.18 9.38 -16.40
CA LYS A 159 -22.17 10.02 -17.29
C LYS A 159 -22.12 9.48 -18.72
N GLU A 160 -20.94 9.19 -19.26
CA GLU A 160 -20.82 8.62 -20.60
C GLU A 160 -21.40 7.21 -20.64
N ALA A 161 -21.09 6.36 -19.65
CA ALA A 161 -21.63 5.02 -19.58
C ALA A 161 -23.17 5.03 -19.44
N THR A 162 -23.74 5.98 -18.68
CA THR A 162 -25.20 6.09 -18.55
C THR A 162 -25.87 6.70 -19.78
N GLN A 163 -25.28 7.72 -20.41
CA GLN A 163 -25.89 8.45 -21.55
C GLN A 163 -25.70 7.75 -22.90
N SER A 164 -24.60 7.02 -23.10
CA SER A 164 -24.32 6.34 -24.37
C SER A 164 -25.22 5.12 -24.63
N ASN A 165 -25.99 4.70 -23.63
CA ASN A 165 -26.85 3.51 -23.62
C ASN A 165 -26.13 2.20 -24.03
N ASP A 166 -24.79 2.21 -23.99
CA ASP A 166 -23.91 1.10 -24.37
C ASP A 166 -23.74 0.15 -23.17
N SER A 167 -24.33 -1.04 -23.27
CA SER A 167 -24.27 -2.05 -22.21
C SER A 167 -22.84 -2.54 -21.94
N ALA A 168 -21.99 -2.60 -22.97
CA ALA A 168 -20.61 -3.06 -22.81
C ALA A 168 -19.79 -2.05 -22.00
N LYS A 169 -19.98 -0.75 -22.24
CA LYS A 169 -19.33 0.31 -21.44
C LYS A 169 -19.80 0.31 -19.99
N LEU A 170 -21.10 0.13 -19.75
CA LEU A 170 -21.64 0.00 -18.39
C LEU A 170 -21.05 -1.21 -17.66
N ASP A 171 -20.93 -2.34 -18.36
CA ASP A 171 -20.38 -3.58 -17.81
C ASP A 171 -18.90 -3.45 -17.45
N ILE A 172 -18.08 -2.88 -18.35
CA ILE A 172 -16.65 -2.64 -18.12
C ILE A 172 -16.45 -1.70 -16.93
N LEU A 173 -17.25 -0.64 -16.83
CA LEU A 173 -17.15 0.30 -15.71
C LEU A 173 -17.55 -0.38 -14.39
N ALA A 174 -18.62 -1.16 -14.39
CA ALA A 174 -19.08 -1.90 -13.21
C ALA A 174 -18.05 -2.96 -12.74
N ASP A 175 -17.35 -3.62 -13.66
CA ASP A 175 -16.34 -4.62 -13.33
C ASP A 175 -15.11 -4.01 -12.64
N ASN A 176 -14.79 -2.76 -12.97
CA ASN A 176 -13.65 -2.02 -12.41
C ASN A 176 -14.03 -1.02 -11.30
N PHE A 177 -15.32 -0.88 -10.99
CA PHE A 177 -15.84 0.15 -10.09
C PHE A 177 -15.23 0.11 -8.67
N GLY A 178 -15.22 -1.06 -8.02
CA GLY A 178 -14.69 -1.23 -6.67
C GLY A 178 -13.19 -0.87 -6.52
N PRO A 179 -12.28 -1.43 -7.35
CA PRO A 179 -10.88 -1.04 -7.35
C PRO A 179 -10.63 0.45 -7.57
N LEU A 180 -11.40 1.07 -8.47
CA LEU A 180 -11.32 2.50 -8.72
C LEU A 180 -11.76 3.27 -7.46
N LEU A 181 -12.92 2.93 -6.89
CA LEU A 181 -13.46 3.62 -5.73
C LEU A 181 -12.50 3.55 -4.52
N LYS A 182 -11.82 2.43 -4.32
CA LYS A 182 -10.81 2.26 -3.27
C LYS A 182 -9.57 3.16 -3.44
N ARG A 183 -9.23 3.54 -4.68
CA ARG A 183 -8.09 4.43 -4.98
C ARG A 183 -8.45 5.91 -4.90
N SER A 184 -9.73 6.25 -5.03
CA SER A 184 -10.21 7.63 -4.96
C SER A 184 -10.13 8.20 -3.54
N SER A 185 -9.57 9.39 -3.41
CA SER A 185 -9.61 10.15 -2.16
C SER A 185 -11.01 10.75 -1.93
N GLN A 186 -11.31 11.17 -0.70
CA GLN A 186 -12.56 11.88 -0.39
C GLN A 186 -12.70 13.16 -1.20
N LYS A 187 -11.58 13.86 -1.46
CA LYS A 187 -11.56 15.05 -2.32
C LYS A 187 -11.97 14.74 -3.74
N ASP A 188 -11.53 13.62 -4.29
CA ASP A 188 -11.89 13.22 -5.66
C ASP A 188 -13.40 12.96 -5.81
N ILE A 189 -14.06 12.49 -4.75
CA ILE A 189 -15.50 12.18 -4.76
C ILE A 189 -16.35 13.42 -4.45
N PHE A 190 -15.88 14.30 -3.57
CA PHE A 190 -16.68 15.44 -3.10
C PHE A 190 -16.26 16.79 -3.68
N GLU A 191 -14.99 17.07 -3.97
CA GLU A 191 -14.59 18.39 -4.52
C GLU A 191 -14.95 18.55 -6.01
N ALA A 192 -15.07 17.45 -6.77
CA ALA A 192 -15.56 17.46 -8.14
C ALA A 192 -17.10 17.62 -8.20
N GLU A 193 -17.59 18.61 -8.97
CA GLU A 193 -19.02 18.80 -9.22
C GLU A 193 -19.63 17.52 -9.84
N ASP A 194 -20.79 17.09 -9.32
CA ASP A 194 -21.65 16.00 -9.81
C ASP A 194 -21.17 14.53 -9.66
N VAL A 195 -20.04 14.21 -9.03
CA VAL A 195 -19.61 12.80 -8.89
C VAL A 195 -20.64 11.94 -8.11
N PRO A 196 -21.11 12.31 -6.89
CA PRO A 196 -22.07 11.50 -6.16
C PRO A 196 -23.41 11.30 -6.90
N SER A 197 -23.88 12.34 -7.60
CA SER A 197 -25.08 12.24 -8.44
C SER A 197 -24.87 11.29 -9.61
N SER A 198 -23.70 11.35 -10.26
CA SER A 198 -23.35 10.47 -11.38
C SER A 198 -23.22 9.01 -10.95
N ILE A 199 -22.70 8.74 -9.74
CA ILE A 199 -22.70 7.39 -9.15
C ILE A 199 -24.15 6.92 -8.94
N GLY A 200 -25.03 7.79 -8.44
CA GLY A 200 -26.46 7.46 -8.28
C GLY A 200 -27.14 7.10 -9.61
N GLU A 201 -26.94 7.91 -10.65
CA GLU A 201 -27.47 7.64 -12.01
C GLU A 201 -26.92 6.33 -12.60
N PHE A 202 -25.64 6.06 -12.36
CA PHE A 202 -24.99 4.81 -12.77
C PHE A 202 -25.61 3.59 -12.08
N LEU A 203 -25.80 3.66 -10.75
CA LEU A 203 -26.46 2.58 -9.99
C LEU A 203 -27.92 2.39 -10.41
N VAL A 204 -28.67 3.47 -10.71
CA VAL A 204 -30.03 3.35 -11.28
C VAL A 204 -29.98 2.58 -12.60
N SER A 205 -29.07 2.95 -13.50
CA SER A 205 -28.93 2.29 -14.81
C SER A 205 -28.53 0.83 -14.68
N LEU A 206 -27.66 0.48 -13.72
CA LEU A 206 -27.32 -0.91 -13.42
C LEU A 206 -28.50 -1.69 -12.85
N LYS A 207 -29.31 -1.10 -11.96
CA LYS A 207 -30.47 -1.80 -11.37
C LYS A 207 -31.45 -2.28 -12.45
N GLU A 208 -31.62 -1.49 -13.51
CA GLU A 208 -32.50 -1.82 -14.63
C GLU A 208 -31.89 -2.86 -15.60
N LYS A 209 -30.57 -2.86 -15.79
CA LYS A 209 -29.90 -3.64 -16.84
C LYS A 209 -29.17 -4.88 -16.33
N ASN A 210 -28.60 -4.84 -15.12
CA ASN A 210 -27.78 -5.89 -14.54
C ASN A 210 -27.83 -5.85 -12.98
N LYS A 211 -28.78 -6.60 -12.40
CA LYS A 211 -29.02 -6.63 -10.94
C LYS A 211 -27.80 -7.14 -10.14
N GLU A 212 -27.07 -8.13 -10.66
CA GLU A 212 -25.89 -8.67 -9.99
C GLU A 212 -24.79 -7.60 -9.85
N LYS A 213 -24.49 -6.88 -10.94
CA LYS A 213 -23.51 -5.80 -10.92
C LYS A 213 -23.98 -4.60 -10.10
N PHE A 214 -25.28 -4.30 -10.09
CA PHE A 214 -25.86 -3.30 -9.20
C PHE A 214 -25.60 -3.64 -7.73
N ASP A 215 -25.84 -4.89 -7.31
CA ASP A 215 -25.64 -5.32 -5.93
C ASP A 215 -24.15 -5.23 -5.55
N LYS A 216 -23.26 -5.68 -6.43
CA LYS A 216 -21.80 -5.57 -6.25
C LYS A 216 -21.33 -4.11 -6.11
N CYS A 217 -21.71 -3.23 -7.03
CA CYS A 217 -21.29 -1.83 -6.97
C CYS A 217 -21.88 -1.09 -5.77
N SER A 218 -23.12 -1.40 -5.39
CA SER A 218 -23.77 -0.82 -4.20
C SER A 218 -23.07 -1.24 -2.91
N ARG A 219 -22.62 -2.51 -2.83
CA ARG A 219 -21.73 -3.00 -1.77
C ARG A 219 -20.40 -2.26 -1.76
N ASP A 220 -19.74 -2.08 -2.90
CA ASP A 220 -18.45 -1.38 -2.97
C ASP A 220 -18.55 0.05 -2.42
N VAL A 221 -19.63 0.79 -2.73
CA VAL A 221 -19.90 2.12 -2.15
C VAL A 221 -20.05 2.03 -0.63
N PHE A 222 -20.85 1.08 -0.14
CA PHE A 222 -21.08 0.91 1.29
C PHE A 222 -19.77 0.61 2.05
N LEU A 223 -18.94 -0.31 1.55
CA LEU A 223 -17.64 -0.64 2.13
C LEU A 223 -16.68 0.55 2.10
N TRP A 224 -16.69 1.34 1.02
CA TRP A 224 -15.88 2.55 0.93
C TRP A 224 -16.25 3.54 2.03
N ILE A 225 -17.54 3.74 2.31
CA ILE A 225 -18.00 4.58 3.43
C ILE A 225 -17.51 4.02 4.77
N LEU A 226 -17.65 2.71 5.00
CA LEU A 226 -17.21 2.09 6.26
C LEU A 226 -15.71 2.28 6.53
N ASN A 227 -14.87 2.28 5.48
CA ASN A 227 -13.43 2.50 5.59
C ASN A 227 -13.06 3.99 5.79
N ASN A 228 -13.91 4.90 5.31
CA ASN A 228 -13.69 6.34 5.36
C ASN A 228 -14.48 7.06 6.47
N LYS A 229 -15.27 6.31 7.25
CA LYS A 229 -16.27 6.80 8.20
C LYS A 229 -15.75 7.84 9.21
N LYS A 230 -14.49 7.76 9.63
CA LYS A 230 -13.92 8.68 10.65
C LYS A 230 -13.63 10.08 10.12
N SER A 231 -13.44 10.24 8.81
CA SER A 231 -13.09 11.52 8.18
C SER A 231 -14.24 12.18 7.44
N LEU A 232 -15.36 11.47 7.21
CA LEU A 232 -16.54 12.01 6.53
C LEU A 232 -17.30 13.00 7.41
N LYS A 233 -17.59 14.19 6.86
CA LYS A 233 -18.38 15.24 7.50
C LYS A 233 -19.88 15.07 7.22
N GLU A 234 -20.73 15.72 8.01
CA GLU A 234 -22.19 15.68 7.80
C GLU A 234 -22.64 16.18 6.43
N GLU A 235 -22.02 17.24 5.92
CA GLU A 235 -22.31 17.80 4.60
C GLU A 235 -22.04 16.79 3.47
N GLU A 236 -20.94 16.05 3.57
CA GLU A 236 -20.53 15.03 2.58
C GLU A 236 -21.49 13.84 2.57
N LEU A 237 -21.98 13.43 3.74
CA LEU A 237 -23.01 12.39 3.86
C LEU A 237 -24.34 12.82 3.24
N GLY A 238 -24.71 14.10 3.39
CA GLY A 238 -25.87 14.68 2.70
C GLY A 238 -25.76 14.52 1.18
N ARG A 239 -24.56 14.71 0.63
CA ARG A 239 -24.28 14.56 -0.81
C ARG A 239 -24.29 13.13 -1.32
N LEU A 240 -24.20 12.13 -0.43
CA LEU A 240 -24.32 10.71 -0.79
C LEU A 240 -25.77 10.21 -0.85
N LYS A 241 -26.76 10.98 -0.38
CA LYS A 241 -28.18 10.59 -0.45
C LYS A 241 -28.64 10.16 -1.87
N PRO A 242 -28.25 10.84 -2.97
CA PRO A 242 -28.60 10.42 -4.33
C PRO A 242 -28.07 9.04 -4.72
N VAL A 243 -26.90 8.64 -4.20
CA VAL A 243 -26.26 7.34 -4.51
C VAL A 243 -27.13 6.17 -4.06
N PHE A 244 -27.75 6.31 -2.89
CA PHE A 244 -28.53 5.24 -2.26
C PHE A 244 -30.03 5.31 -2.58
N LYS A 245 -30.45 6.25 -3.44
CA LYS A 245 -31.87 6.45 -3.78
C LYS A 245 -32.50 5.20 -4.42
N SER A 246 -31.73 4.50 -5.24
CA SER A 246 -32.13 3.30 -5.99
C SER A 246 -32.24 2.03 -5.14
N LEU A 247 -31.65 2.01 -3.93
CA LEU A 247 -31.77 0.89 -3.01
C LEU A 247 -33.18 0.81 -2.44
N ASP A 248 -33.76 -0.39 -2.46
CA ASP A 248 -34.99 -0.69 -1.75
C ASP A 248 -34.71 -1.28 -0.36
N GLN A 249 -35.77 -1.63 0.36
CA GLN A 249 -35.70 -2.14 1.73
C GLN A 249 -34.95 -3.49 1.80
N GLU A 250 -34.94 -4.28 0.73
CA GLU A 250 -34.19 -5.53 0.65
C GLU A 250 -32.71 -5.27 0.46
N ASP A 251 -32.39 -4.36 -0.45
CA ASP A 251 -31.01 -3.95 -0.71
C ASP A 251 -30.37 -3.38 0.58
N PHE A 252 -31.08 -2.53 1.32
CA PHE A 252 -30.64 -2.03 2.62
C PHE A 252 -30.48 -3.15 3.67
N SER A 253 -31.41 -4.10 3.71
CA SER A 253 -31.32 -5.27 4.61
C SER A 253 -30.07 -6.10 4.30
N ASN A 254 -29.73 -6.29 3.02
CA ASN A 254 -28.54 -7.01 2.58
C ASN A 254 -27.25 -6.30 3.02
N LEU A 255 -27.15 -4.99 2.81
CA LEU A 255 -25.99 -4.20 3.21
C LEU A 255 -25.80 -4.17 4.74
N LEU A 256 -26.89 -4.06 5.50
CA LEU A 256 -26.83 -4.11 6.95
C LEU A 256 -26.35 -5.48 7.44
N TRP A 257 -26.83 -6.57 6.82
CA TRP A 257 -26.40 -7.93 7.13
C TRP A 257 -24.91 -8.11 6.89
N GLU A 258 -24.44 -7.65 5.74
CA GLU A 258 -23.04 -7.70 5.35
C GLU A 258 -22.15 -6.91 6.31
N GLY A 259 -22.55 -5.67 6.67
CA GLY A 259 -21.83 -4.87 7.64
C GLY A 259 -21.72 -5.56 9.01
N ILE A 260 -22.83 -6.09 9.53
CA ILE A 260 -22.86 -6.71 10.86
C ILE A 260 -22.16 -8.07 10.89
N VAL A 261 -22.18 -8.85 9.81
CA VAL A 261 -21.66 -10.23 9.80
C VAL A 261 -20.25 -10.34 9.23
N GLN A 262 -19.94 -9.59 8.17
CA GLN A 262 -18.69 -9.74 7.40
C GLN A 262 -17.66 -8.66 7.74
N GLU A 263 -18.08 -7.44 8.10
CA GLU A 263 -17.17 -6.31 8.22
C GLU A 263 -16.70 -6.07 9.66
N GLU A 264 -15.42 -6.36 9.96
CA GLU A 264 -14.85 -6.25 11.32
C GLU A 264 -14.92 -4.85 11.92
N ASN A 265 -14.84 -3.83 11.08
CA ASN A 265 -14.82 -2.43 11.49
C ASN A 265 -16.22 -1.84 11.70
N PHE A 266 -17.30 -2.60 11.61
CA PHE A 266 -18.66 -2.08 11.75
C PHE A 266 -18.99 -1.78 13.22
N ASP A 267 -19.14 -0.49 13.53
CA ASP A 267 -19.27 0.09 14.87
C ASP A 267 -20.47 1.06 14.97
N ASP A 268 -20.65 1.70 16.14
CA ASP A 268 -21.75 2.64 16.40
C ASP A 268 -21.82 3.77 15.36
N LEU A 269 -20.67 4.25 14.88
CA LEU A 269 -20.58 5.29 13.86
C LEU A 269 -21.05 4.76 12.49
N SER A 270 -20.69 3.52 12.17
CA SER A 270 -21.16 2.81 10.97
C SER A 270 -22.69 2.69 10.94
N LEU A 271 -23.28 2.30 12.07
CA LEU A 271 -24.73 2.17 12.22
C LEU A 271 -25.46 3.52 12.10
N ARG A 272 -24.85 4.61 12.58
CA ARG A 272 -25.39 5.97 12.37
C ARG A 272 -25.40 6.39 10.92
N PHE A 273 -24.31 6.14 10.19
CA PHE A 273 -24.28 6.45 8.78
C PHE A 273 -25.31 5.63 8.01
N PHE A 274 -25.43 4.35 8.33
CA PHE A 274 -26.49 3.50 7.80
C PHE A 274 -27.90 4.08 8.07
N SER A 275 -28.17 4.52 9.30
CA SER A 275 -29.45 5.14 9.65
C SER A 275 -29.73 6.44 8.87
N LYS A 276 -28.71 7.24 8.58
CA LYS A 276 -28.85 8.50 7.83
C LYS A 276 -29.10 8.27 6.33
N ILE A 277 -28.46 7.28 5.73
CA ILE A 277 -28.67 6.97 4.31
C ILE A 277 -29.99 6.22 4.07
N SER A 278 -30.49 5.50 5.07
CA SER A 278 -31.79 4.79 5.02
C SER A 278 -32.98 5.63 5.50
N GLU A 279 -32.76 6.87 5.94
CA GLU A 279 -33.77 7.77 6.56
C GLU A 279 -35.03 7.97 5.69
N GLN A 280 -34.91 7.88 4.37
CA GLN A 280 -36.04 8.04 3.43
C GLN A 280 -36.82 6.73 3.18
N LYS A 281 -36.46 5.63 3.84
CA LYS A 281 -37.05 4.30 3.64
C LYS A 281 -37.80 3.85 4.89
N ASP A 282 -38.71 2.89 4.71
CA ASP A 282 -39.43 2.30 5.84
C ASP A 282 -38.48 1.40 6.66
N LEU A 283 -37.94 1.97 7.74
CA LEU A 283 -37.03 1.29 8.66
C LEU A 283 -37.64 0.02 9.27
N ARG A 284 -38.98 -0.07 9.40
CA ARG A 284 -39.65 -1.27 9.91
C ARG A 284 -39.62 -2.41 8.90
N GLN A 285 -39.80 -2.11 7.62
CA GLN A 285 -39.68 -3.12 6.57
C GLN A 285 -38.24 -3.61 6.39
N ILE A 286 -37.24 -2.72 6.53
CA ILE A 286 -35.82 -3.11 6.56
C ILE A 286 -35.57 -4.07 7.73
N ALA A 287 -36.11 -3.75 8.92
CA ALA A 287 -36.04 -4.58 10.13
C ALA A 287 -36.65 -5.98 9.92
N GLU A 288 -37.87 -6.04 9.38
CA GLU A 288 -38.58 -7.31 9.13
C GLU A 288 -37.82 -8.19 8.13
N LYS A 289 -37.36 -7.61 7.01
CA LYS A 289 -36.55 -8.34 6.02
C LYS A 289 -35.23 -8.84 6.60
N PHE A 290 -34.59 -8.02 7.44
CA PHE A 290 -33.37 -8.41 8.14
C PHE A 290 -33.60 -9.56 9.12
N GLN A 291 -34.69 -9.53 9.89
CA GLN A 291 -35.07 -10.59 10.82
C GLN A 291 -35.47 -11.89 10.10
N ASN A 292 -36.08 -11.81 8.92
CA ASN A 292 -36.37 -13.00 8.13
C ASN A 292 -35.09 -13.73 7.70
N LYS A 293 -34.01 -13.00 7.38
CA LYS A 293 -32.70 -13.61 7.07
C LYS A 293 -32.12 -14.40 8.24
N THR A 294 -32.31 -13.92 9.47
CA THR A 294 -31.82 -14.64 10.66
C THR A 294 -32.62 -15.89 10.93
N ASN A 295 -33.93 -15.87 10.66
CA ASN A 295 -34.82 -17.01 10.85
C ASN A 295 -34.68 -18.08 9.75
N GLN A 296 -34.15 -17.72 8.57
CA GLN A 296 -33.97 -18.62 7.42
C GLN A 296 -32.65 -19.42 7.42
N GLY A 297 -31.96 -19.54 8.57
CA GLY A 297 -30.81 -20.43 8.72
C GLY A 297 -29.42 -19.80 8.49
N LEU A 298 -29.34 -18.48 8.29
CA LEU A 298 -28.07 -17.73 8.34
C LEU A 298 -27.74 -17.41 9.81
N HIS A 299 -27.46 -18.45 10.60
CA HIS A 299 -27.32 -18.33 12.06
C HIS A 299 -26.13 -17.44 12.47
N LEU A 300 -26.42 -16.35 13.19
CA LEU A 300 -25.41 -15.54 13.87
C LEU A 300 -24.65 -16.33 14.94
N GLU A 301 -25.26 -17.38 15.49
CA GLU A 301 -24.69 -18.27 16.52
C GLU A 301 -23.33 -18.88 16.12
N ASN A 302 -23.15 -19.17 14.82
CA ASN A 302 -21.91 -19.75 14.30
C ASN A 302 -20.83 -18.70 14.00
N ASN A 303 -21.09 -17.41 14.26
CA ASN A 303 -20.15 -16.31 14.07
C ASN A 303 -19.97 -15.51 15.37
N PRO A 304 -19.08 -15.95 16.29
CA PRO A 304 -18.89 -15.31 17.60
C PRO A 304 -18.45 -13.85 17.49
N ASN A 305 -17.76 -13.47 16.42
CA ASN A 305 -17.35 -12.09 16.17
C ASN A 305 -18.55 -11.20 15.84
N ALA A 306 -19.49 -11.69 15.02
CA ALA A 306 -20.73 -10.97 14.73
C ALA A 306 -21.61 -10.84 15.98
N VAL A 307 -21.72 -11.89 16.81
CA VAL A 307 -22.45 -11.82 18.09
C VAL A 307 -21.85 -10.78 19.03
N LYS A 308 -20.52 -10.81 19.21
CA LYS A 308 -19.80 -9.82 20.04
C LYS A 308 -19.99 -8.40 19.50
N ARG A 309 -20.05 -8.23 18.18
CA ARG A 309 -20.33 -6.93 17.54
C ARG A 309 -21.73 -6.44 17.82
N VAL A 310 -22.75 -7.29 17.67
CA VAL A 310 -24.14 -6.98 18.03
C VAL A 310 -24.25 -6.61 19.51
N GLN A 311 -23.56 -7.34 20.40
CA GLN A 311 -23.46 -7.00 21.82
C GLN A 311 -22.82 -5.63 22.03
N ASN A 312 -21.67 -5.36 21.42
CA ASN A 312 -20.98 -4.07 21.54
C ASN A 312 -21.84 -2.90 21.04
N LEU A 313 -22.59 -3.07 19.94
CA LEU A 313 -23.52 -2.06 19.43
C LEU A 313 -24.69 -1.79 20.40
N LEU A 314 -25.10 -2.79 21.18
CA LEU A 314 -26.14 -2.66 22.21
C LEU A 314 -25.64 -2.07 23.52
N THR A 315 -24.39 -2.37 23.90
CA THR A 315 -23.80 -1.96 25.19
C THR A 315 -22.84 -0.77 25.09
N GLY A 316 -22.60 -0.26 23.88
CA GLY A 316 -21.68 0.84 23.60
C GLY A 316 -22.08 2.14 24.31
N SER A 317 -21.10 3.02 24.50
CA SER A 317 -21.24 4.32 25.20
C SER A 317 -22.24 5.29 24.54
N GLU A 318 -22.67 5.01 23.31
CA GLU A 318 -23.63 5.80 22.55
C GLU A 318 -24.94 5.04 22.25
N SER A 319 -25.18 3.88 22.90
CA SER A 319 -26.36 3.02 22.72
C SER A 319 -27.70 3.73 22.95
N ASP A 320 -27.74 4.72 23.86
CA ASP A 320 -28.93 5.53 24.14
C ASP A 320 -29.30 6.51 23.00
N LYS A 321 -28.43 6.71 22.01
CA LYS A 321 -28.66 7.58 20.85
C LYS A 321 -29.07 6.80 19.59
N LEU A 322 -29.24 5.48 19.67
CA LEU A 322 -29.74 4.66 18.56
C LEU A 322 -31.25 4.82 18.40
N SER A 323 -31.74 4.81 17.15
CA SER A 323 -33.18 4.77 16.90
C SER A 323 -33.81 3.55 17.58
N PRO A 324 -34.98 3.70 18.23
CA PRO A 324 -35.69 2.59 18.87
C PRO A 324 -35.90 1.39 17.94
N VAL A 325 -36.04 1.64 16.62
CA VAL A 325 -36.21 0.58 15.61
C VAL A 325 -34.96 -0.30 15.50
N TYR A 326 -33.76 0.29 15.40
CA TYR A 326 -32.50 -0.47 15.32
C TYR A 326 -32.15 -1.16 16.63
N ARG A 327 -32.46 -0.51 17.77
CA ARG A 327 -32.29 -1.14 19.08
C ARG A 327 -33.17 -2.39 19.21
N ASN A 328 -34.45 -2.30 18.82
CA ASN A 328 -35.35 -3.45 18.83
C ASN A 328 -34.89 -4.57 17.88
N ILE A 329 -34.34 -4.23 16.70
CA ILE A 329 -33.73 -5.22 15.80
C ILE A 329 -32.59 -5.95 16.51
N LEU A 330 -31.60 -5.22 17.01
CA LEU A 330 -30.41 -5.80 17.66
C LEU A 330 -30.79 -6.61 18.91
N GLU A 331 -31.73 -6.13 19.72
CA GLU A 331 -32.26 -6.85 20.88
C GLU A 331 -33.01 -8.12 20.49
N SER A 332 -33.79 -8.09 19.40
CA SER A 332 -34.48 -9.28 18.88
C SER A 332 -33.49 -10.33 18.36
N LEU A 333 -32.37 -9.91 17.75
CA LEU A 333 -31.30 -10.82 17.34
C LEU A 333 -30.65 -11.48 18.55
N MET A 334 -30.31 -10.69 19.57
CA MET A 334 -29.74 -11.20 20.82
C MET A 334 -30.69 -12.17 21.52
N LYS A 335 -31.99 -11.87 21.56
CA LYS A 335 -33.01 -12.78 22.11
C LYS A 335 -33.14 -14.05 21.30
N GLY A 336 -33.05 -13.98 19.96
CA GLY A 336 -33.03 -15.15 19.07
C GLY A 336 -31.84 -16.07 19.33
N ILE A 337 -30.64 -15.50 19.48
CA ILE A 337 -29.39 -16.21 19.83
C ILE A 337 -29.47 -16.83 21.24
N SER A 338 -30.14 -16.16 22.18
CA SER A 338 -30.25 -16.60 23.58
C SER A 338 -31.33 -17.66 23.80
N SER A 339 -32.29 -17.80 22.88
CA SER A 339 -33.45 -18.70 23.03
C SER A 339 -33.33 -20.02 22.26
N SER A 340 -32.35 -20.14 21.36
CA SER A 340 -31.93 -21.39 20.71
C SER A 340 -30.95 -22.23 21.55
N GLY A 341 -30.46 -21.68 22.67
CA GLY A 341 -29.57 -22.36 23.59
C GLY A 341 -30.26 -23.49 24.36
N VAL A 342 -30.11 -24.73 23.88
CA VAL A 342 -29.90 -25.87 24.79
C VAL A 342 -28.85 -25.41 25.80
N GLY A 343 -29.16 -25.43 27.10
CA GLY A 343 -28.25 -24.94 28.14
C GLY A 343 -26.84 -25.49 27.94
N SER A 344 -25.94 -24.68 27.38
CA SER A 344 -24.57 -25.07 27.14
C SER A 344 -23.86 -25.00 28.48
N PHE A 345 -23.67 -26.16 29.09
CA PHE A 345 -22.77 -26.30 30.22
C PHE A 345 -21.41 -25.73 29.80
N ASP A 346 -20.95 -24.66 30.43
CA ASP A 346 -19.69 -24.00 30.10
C ASP A 346 -18.51 -24.85 30.60
N GLN A 347 -18.25 -25.92 29.85
CA GLN A 347 -17.16 -26.87 30.11
C GLN A 347 -15.81 -26.17 30.12
N LYS A 348 -15.64 -25.09 29.34
CA LYS A 348 -14.39 -24.34 29.28
C LYS A 348 -14.11 -23.65 30.62
N SER A 349 -15.06 -22.86 31.13
CA SER A 349 -14.90 -22.17 32.41
C SER A 349 -14.73 -23.15 33.59
N LEU A 350 -15.43 -24.29 33.58
CA LEU A 350 -15.25 -25.32 34.62
C LEU A 350 -13.84 -25.93 34.59
N ARG A 351 -13.33 -26.22 33.39
CA ARG A 351 -11.99 -26.80 33.21
C ARG A 351 -10.89 -25.82 33.60
N GLN A 352 -11.07 -24.53 33.30
CA GLN A 352 -10.17 -23.46 33.76
C GLN A 352 -10.12 -23.37 35.29
N ASN A 353 -11.27 -23.35 35.95
CA ASN A 353 -11.33 -23.34 37.42
C ASN A 353 -10.67 -24.58 38.03
N TYR A 354 -10.88 -25.76 37.44
CA TYR A 354 -10.22 -26.99 37.87
C TYR A 354 -8.70 -26.88 37.81
N ARG A 355 -8.14 -26.36 36.70
CA ARG A 355 -6.69 -26.15 36.55
C ARG A 355 -6.12 -25.23 37.64
N TYR A 356 -6.79 -24.12 37.93
CA TYR A 356 -6.39 -23.19 38.99
C TYR A 356 -6.44 -23.80 40.39
N ILE A 357 -7.42 -24.67 40.68
CA ILE A 357 -7.47 -25.42 41.94
C ILE A 357 -6.22 -26.31 42.07
N VAL A 358 -5.88 -27.06 41.02
CA VAL A 358 -4.71 -27.95 41.02
C VAL A 358 -3.40 -27.14 41.12
N LEU A 359 -3.30 -25.99 40.45
CA LEU A 359 -2.16 -25.09 40.57
C LEU A 359 -1.98 -24.56 42.00
N ASN A 360 -3.08 -24.19 42.67
CA ASN A 360 -3.05 -23.75 44.07
C ASN A 360 -2.64 -24.88 45.03
N LEU A 361 -3.07 -26.12 44.76
CA LEU A 361 -2.61 -27.30 45.51
C LEU A 361 -1.09 -27.49 45.35
N LEU A 362 -0.56 -27.31 44.13
CA LEU A 362 0.88 -27.34 43.89
C LEU A 362 1.60 -26.18 44.62
N ALA A 363 0.96 -25.02 44.75
CA ALA A 363 1.54 -23.86 45.41
C ALA A 363 1.64 -23.98 46.93
N ILE A 364 0.64 -24.59 47.60
CA ILE A 364 0.51 -24.57 49.06
C ILE A 364 1.07 -25.85 49.72
N ASN A 365 1.03 -26.99 49.06
CA ASN A 365 1.41 -28.27 49.67
C ASN A 365 2.93 -28.39 49.89
N ALA A 366 3.32 -28.94 51.04
CA ALA A 366 4.71 -29.29 51.37
C ALA A 366 4.98 -30.81 51.28
N ASP A 367 3.92 -31.61 51.14
CA ASP A 367 4.00 -33.06 51.05
C ASP A 367 4.31 -33.52 49.62
N ASN A 368 5.35 -34.34 49.47
CA ASN A 368 5.88 -34.74 48.16
C ASN A 368 4.90 -35.58 47.33
N ASP A 369 4.09 -36.44 47.95
CA ASP A 369 3.14 -37.29 47.22
C ASP A 369 1.95 -36.49 46.68
N ASN A 370 1.47 -35.51 47.45
CA ASN A 370 0.45 -34.56 47.00
C ASN A 370 0.97 -33.65 45.88
N LEU A 371 2.21 -33.17 45.97
CA LEU A 371 2.85 -32.37 44.91
C LEU A 371 3.02 -33.18 43.62
N LYS A 372 3.42 -34.45 43.73
CA LYS A 372 3.51 -35.36 42.59
C LYS A 372 2.15 -35.54 41.90
N SER A 373 1.10 -35.81 42.67
CA SER A 373 -0.25 -35.99 42.14
C SER A 373 -0.76 -34.73 41.43
N ALA A 374 -0.55 -33.55 42.02
CA ALA A 374 -0.92 -32.28 41.39
C ALA A 374 -0.15 -32.02 40.09
N ALA A 375 1.17 -32.28 40.08
CA ALA A 375 1.99 -32.13 38.89
C ALA A 375 1.55 -33.08 37.76
N GLU A 376 1.27 -34.35 38.06
CA GLU A 376 0.78 -35.33 37.08
C GLU A 376 -0.55 -34.92 36.44
N ILE A 377 -1.46 -34.32 37.21
CA ILE A 377 -2.72 -33.78 36.69
C ILE A 377 -2.45 -32.61 35.74
N LEU A 378 -1.59 -31.66 36.14
CA LEU A 378 -1.24 -30.51 35.31
C LEU A 378 -0.55 -30.94 34.01
N ILE A 379 0.35 -31.92 34.04
CA ILE A 379 0.99 -32.49 32.84
C ILE A 379 -0.08 -32.99 31.85
N LYS A 380 -1.10 -33.72 32.32
CA LYS A 380 -2.18 -34.21 31.46
C LYS A 380 -3.02 -33.08 30.85
N GLU A 381 -3.17 -31.98 31.58
CA GLU A 381 -3.96 -30.82 31.16
C GLU A 381 -3.19 -29.84 30.26
N LEU A 382 -1.86 -29.95 30.13
CA LEU A 382 -1.04 -29.04 29.32
C LEU A 382 -1.57 -28.90 27.88
N SER A 383 -1.88 -30.00 27.21
CA SER A 383 -2.44 -29.98 25.85
C SER A 383 -3.71 -29.11 25.76
N GLY A 384 -4.65 -29.33 26.68
CA GLY A 384 -5.88 -28.55 26.76
C GLY A 384 -5.65 -27.08 27.11
N ILE A 385 -4.61 -26.75 27.88
CA ILE A 385 -4.25 -25.36 28.19
C ILE A 385 -3.83 -24.59 26.93
N PHE A 386 -3.02 -25.22 26.07
CA PHE A 386 -2.62 -24.64 24.78
C PHE A 386 -3.81 -24.56 23.80
N GLU A 387 -4.67 -25.57 23.73
CA GLU A 387 -5.90 -25.54 22.91
C GLU A 387 -6.87 -24.43 23.34
N ASP A 388 -7.02 -24.23 24.65
CA ASP A 388 -7.93 -23.23 25.22
C ASP A 388 -7.38 -21.79 25.15
N ASN A 389 -6.10 -21.63 24.80
CA ASN A 389 -5.34 -20.37 24.81
C ASN A 389 -5.33 -19.68 26.19
N ASP A 390 -5.10 -20.46 27.27
CA ASP A 390 -5.13 -19.96 28.65
C ASP A 390 -3.75 -19.46 29.13
N PHE A 391 -3.36 -18.26 28.67
CA PHE A 391 -2.01 -17.72 28.89
C PHE A 391 -1.76 -17.21 30.30
N ASP A 392 -2.80 -16.68 30.95
CA ASP A 392 -2.70 -16.23 32.33
C ASP A 392 -2.34 -17.43 33.22
N PHE A 393 -2.96 -18.58 32.97
CA PHE A 393 -2.60 -19.83 33.64
C PHE A 393 -1.14 -20.24 33.38
N LEU A 394 -0.66 -20.18 32.13
CA LEU A 394 0.73 -20.53 31.80
C LEU A 394 1.74 -19.61 32.49
N LYS A 395 1.42 -18.32 32.61
CA LYS A 395 2.25 -17.33 33.31
C LYS A 395 2.29 -17.61 34.81
N ASP A 396 1.15 -17.90 35.42
CA ASP A 396 1.06 -18.25 36.84
C ASP A 396 1.79 -19.57 37.14
N LEU A 397 1.63 -20.57 36.27
CA LEU A 397 2.35 -21.85 36.36
C LEU A 397 3.87 -21.65 36.29
N HIS A 398 4.35 -20.86 35.34
CA HIS A 398 5.79 -20.58 35.24
C HIS A 398 6.32 -19.81 36.45
N SER A 399 5.57 -18.82 36.93
CA SER A 399 5.94 -18.07 38.15
C SER A 399 6.08 -19.00 39.35
N LEU A 400 5.12 -19.93 39.52
CA LEU A 400 5.15 -20.91 40.60
C LEU A 400 6.35 -21.86 40.49
N LEU A 401 6.59 -22.43 39.30
CA LEU A 401 7.73 -23.33 39.06
C LEU A 401 9.06 -22.62 39.32
N THR A 402 9.19 -21.37 38.89
CA THR A 402 10.37 -20.54 39.14
C THR A 402 10.58 -20.29 40.64
N LYS A 403 9.50 -19.99 41.38
CA LYS A 403 9.56 -19.79 42.83
C LYS A 403 10.02 -21.04 43.59
N ARG A 404 9.57 -22.22 43.15
CA ARG A 404 9.92 -23.51 43.75
C ARG A 404 11.18 -24.16 43.16
N LYS A 405 11.87 -23.50 42.23
CA LYS A 405 13.08 -24.02 41.57
C LYS A 405 14.19 -24.41 42.56
N ASN A 406 14.32 -23.66 43.66
CA ASN A 406 15.32 -23.91 44.70
C ASN A 406 15.00 -25.09 45.63
N GLU A 407 13.76 -25.61 45.60
CA GLU A 407 13.32 -26.73 46.43
C GLU A 407 13.71 -28.09 45.81
N ALA A 408 14.21 -28.10 44.56
CA ALA A 408 14.66 -29.29 43.83
C ALA A 408 13.66 -30.47 43.82
N ILE A 409 12.36 -30.15 43.82
CA ILE A 409 11.28 -31.14 43.87
C ILE A 409 11.15 -31.83 42.51
N ALA A 410 11.37 -33.14 42.47
CA ALA A 410 11.38 -33.94 41.25
C ALA A 410 10.11 -33.78 40.39
N ALA A 411 8.94 -33.72 41.03
CA ALA A 411 7.66 -33.53 40.34
C ALA A 411 7.56 -32.18 39.61
N CYS A 412 8.05 -31.10 40.24
CA CYS A 412 8.07 -29.76 39.62
C CYS A 412 9.08 -29.69 38.47
N ILE A 413 10.24 -30.35 38.61
CA ILE A 413 11.25 -30.44 37.54
C ILE A 413 10.68 -31.17 36.31
N GLU A 414 9.98 -32.29 36.52
CA GLU A 414 9.35 -33.01 35.41
C GLU A 414 8.23 -32.18 34.77
N LEU A 415 7.39 -31.49 35.55
CA LEU A 415 6.36 -30.60 35.01
C LEU A 415 6.97 -29.43 34.21
N GLU A 416 8.04 -28.79 34.69
CA GLU A 416 8.77 -27.75 33.96
C GLU A 416 9.33 -28.27 32.64
N LYS A 417 9.88 -29.49 32.64
CA LYS A 417 10.36 -30.15 31.43
C LYS A 417 9.23 -30.41 30.42
N GLN A 418 8.10 -30.97 30.86
CA GLN A 418 6.94 -31.23 29.99
C GLN A 418 6.31 -29.92 29.45
N LEU A 419 6.28 -28.87 30.28
CA LEU A 419 5.85 -27.54 29.84
C LEU A 419 6.78 -26.99 28.77
N SER A 420 8.10 -27.00 29.00
CA SER A 420 9.11 -26.58 28.02
C SER A 420 9.00 -27.34 26.70
N MET A 421 8.79 -28.66 26.76
CA MET A 421 8.55 -29.51 25.58
C MET A 421 7.30 -29.09 24.81
N SER A 422 6.22 -28.77 25.52
CA SER A 422 4.94 -28.37 24.91
C SER A 422 5.05 -27.01 24.23
N ILE A 423 5.73 -26.05 24.86
CA ILE A 423 6.01 -24.73 24.26
C ILE A 423 6.90 -24.90 23.01
N GLU A 424 7.96 -25.69 23.09
CA GLU A 424 8.84 -25.96 21.95
C GLU A 424 8.09 -26.57 20.76
N ASN A 425 7.19 -27.53 21.02
CA ASN A 425 6.34 -28.12 19.99
C ASN A 425 5.38 -27.08 19.38
N ALA A 426 4.80 -26.19 20.19
CA ALA A 426 3.93 -25.13 19.70
C ALA A 426 4.67 -24.16 18.77
N VAL A 427 5.93 -23.81 19.11
CA VAL A 427 6.77 -22.97 18.27
C VAL A 427 7.12 -23.67 16.95
N LEU A 428 7.61 -24.92 16.99
CA LEU A 428 7.96 -25.66 15.78
C LEU A 428 6.76 -25.96 14.87
N ASN A 429 5.54 -25.93 15.41
CA ASN A 429 4.31 -26.09 14.65
C ASN A 429 3.64 -24.77 14.27
N GLN A 430 4.20 -23.62 14.67
CA GLN A 430 3.67 -22.28 14.41
C GLN A 430 2.25 -22.07 14.95
N THR A 431 1.95 -22.64 16.12
CA THR A 431 0.66 -22.47 16.80
C THR A 431 0.70 -21.42 17.90
N LEU A 432 1.87 -20.82 18.15
CA LEU A 432 2.04 -19.72 19.10
C LEU A 432 1.43 -18.43 18.51
N LEU A 433 0.56 -17.74 19.24
CA LEU A 433 -0.06 -16.48 18.78
C LEU A 433 0.75 -15.25 19.22
N VAL A 434 0.48 -14.11 18.59
CA VAL A 434 1.06 -12.80 18.94
C VAL A 434 0.78 -12.46 20.41
N GLY A 435 1.80 -12.03 21.15
CA GLY A 435 1.72 -11.70 22.58
C GLY A 435 2.16 -12.83 23.53
N GLN A 436 2.48 -14.01 22.98
CA GLN A 436 2.96 -15.17 23.74
C GLN A 436 4.49 -15.33 23.72
N GLU A 437 5.23 -14.33 23.22
CA GLU A 437 6.67 -14.42 23.00
C GLU A 437 7.45 -14.64 24.31
N PHE A 438 6.88 -14.25 25.46
CA PHE A 438 7.45 -14.50 26.78
C PHE A 438 7.61 -15.99 27.10
N LEU A 439 6.83 -16.87 26.46
CA LEU A 439 6.93 -18.33 26.65
C LEU A 439 8.26 -18.87 26.11
N LEU A 440 8.89 -18.19 25.14
CA LEU A 440 10.16 -18.62 24.57
C LEU A 440 11.25 -18.69 25.65
N ASP A 441 11.28 -17.74 26.58
CA ASP A 441 12.27 -17.68 27.66
C ASP A 441 12.20 -18.90 28.59
N MET A 442 11.06 -19.60 28.63
CA MET A 442 10.88 -20.82 29.43
C MET A 442 11.62 -22.03 28.85
N ILE A 443 11.95 -22.00 27.56
CA ILE A 443 12.73 -23.07 26.92
C ILE A 443 14.21 -22.81 27.18
N LEU A 444 14.82 -23.57 28.08
CA LEU A 444 16.26 -23.49 28.38
C LEU A 444 17.07 -24.55 27.64
N ILE A 445 16.46 -25.72 27.40
CA ILE A 445 17.07 -26.86 26.74
C ILE A 445 16.05 -27.41 25.76
N SER A 446 16.49 -27.68 24.54
CA SER A 446 15.65 -28.32 23.53
C SER A 446 15.46 -29.81 23.83
N ALA A 447 14.22 -30.28 23.75
CA ALA A 447 13.89 -31.70 23.78
C ALA A 447 13.94 -32.35 22.39
N GLN A 448 13.78 -31.56 21.33
CA GLN A 448 13.76 -32.04 19.94
C GLN A 448 15.14 -32.04 19.26
N GLY A 449 16.10 -31.28 19.79
CA GLY A 449 17.45 -31.15 19.25
C GLY A 449 17.52 -30.27 18.00
N ALA A 450 18.75 -29.90 17.60
CA ALA A 450 18.99 -28.93 16.53
C ALA A 450 18.47 -29.37 15.16
N ASP A 451 18.54 -30.68 14.84
CA ASP A 451 18.08 -31.21 13.55
C ASP A 451 16.58 -30.99 13.33
N ALA A 452 15.76 -31.01 14.39
CA ALA A 452 14.33 -30.74 14.27
C ALA A 452 14.07 -29.31 13.80
N TYR A 453 14.79 -28.33 14.35
CA TYR A 453 14.72 -26.92 13.92
C TYR A 453 15.22 -26.76 12.49
N LEU A 454 16.39 -27.31 12.16
CA LEU A 454 16.95 -27.22 10.81
C LEU A 454 16.02 -27.84 9.76
N ASN A 455 15.35 -28.94 10.08
CA ASN A 455 14.36 -29.54 9.19
C ASN A 455 13.12 -28.64 9.02
N LYS A 456 12.62 -28.02 10.09
CA LYS A 456 11.51 -27.06 9.98
C LYS A 456 11.88 -25.83 9.14
N ILE A 457 13.06 -25.27 9.38
CA ILE A 457 13.56 -24.08 8.68
C ILE A 457 13.77 -24.38 7.19
N PHE A 458 14.52 -25.43 6.84
CA PHE A 458 14.98 -25.65 5.47
C PHE A 458 14.18 -26.66 4.65
N ILE A 459 13.49 -27.63 5.28
CA ILE A 459 12.69 -28.64 4.57
C ILE A 459 11.23 -28.23 4.53
N ALA A 460 10.67 -27.80 5.66
CA ALA A 460 9.29 -27.29 5.72
C ALA A 460 9.18 -25.80 5.35
N GLU A 461 10.31 -25.12 5.11
CA GLU A 461 10.39 -23.70 4.71
C GLU A 461 9.72 -22.75 5.71
N LYS A 462 9.75 -23.12 6.99
CA LYS A 462 9.16 -22.36 8.10
C LYS A 462 10.27 -21.69 8.89
N ALA A 463 10.67 -20.51 8.43
CA ALA A 463 11.77 -19.73 8.99
C ALA A 463 11.29 -18.41 9.62
N ASP A 464 10.32 -18.49 10.54
CA ASP A 464 9.84 -17.30 11.25
C ASP A 464 10.78 -16.86 12.39
N GLN A 465 10.50 -15.66 12.92
CA GLN A 465 11.28 -15.04 13.99
C GLN A 465 11.39 -15.92 15.25
N GLN A 466 10.34 -16.64 15.64
CA GLN A 466 10.29 -17.40 16.89
C GLN A 466 11.18 -18.65 16.79
N ILE A 467 11.06 -19.39 15.69
CA ILE A 467 11.86 -20.59 15.42
C ILE A 467 13.35 -20.21 15.35
N LEU A 468 13.68 -19.16 14.60
CA LEU A 468 15.07 -18.70 14.45
C LEU A 468 15.63 -18.18 15.77
N SER A 469 14.85 -17.42 16.54
CA SER A 469 15.24 -16.93 17.87
C SER A 469 15.63 -18.08 18.80
N LEU A 470 14.79 -19.13 18.88
CA LEU A 470 15.10 -20.31 19.68
C LEU A 470 16.33 -21.06 19.16
N PHE A 471 16.44 -21.26 17.84
CA PHE A 471 17.57 -21.98 17.26
C PHE A 471 18.91 -21.32 17.61
N PHE A 472 19.06 -20.01 17.39
CA PHE A 472 20.31 -19.31 17.67
C PHE A 472 20.61 -19.14 19.16
N ARG A 473 19.57 -19.18 20.02
CA ARG A 473 19.74 -19.14 21.48
C ARG A 473 20.16 -20.50 22.04
N LEU A 474 19.54 -21.59 21.58
CA LEU A 474 19.76 -22.95 22.09
C LEU A 474 20.97 -23.65 21.44
N PHE A 475 21.28 -23.31 20.19
CA PHE A 475 22.33 -23.96 19.40
C PHE A 475 23.32 -22.96 18.76
N PRO A 476 23.90 -22.01 19.50
CA PRO A 476 24.80 -21.01 18.94
C PRO A 476 26.03 -21.62 18.24
N ALA A 477 26.49 -22.79 18.71
CA ALA A 477 27.62 -23.52 18.12
C ALA A 477 27.30 -24.20 16.77
N GLN A 478 26.05 -24.19 16.30
CA GLN A 478 25.63 -24.85 15.05
C GLN A 478 25.38 -23.87 13.90
N ALA A 479 25.85 -22.62 14.00
CA ALA A 479 25.72 -21.64 12.93
C ALA A 479 26.37 -22.09 11.61
N ASP A 480 27.46 -22.86 11.68
CA ASP A 480 28.14 -23.44 10.51
C ASP A 480 27.30 -24.51 9.81
N ILE A 481 26.59 -25.35 10.57
CA ILE A 481 25.66 -26.34 10.05
C ILE A 481 24.46 -25.65 9.39
N PHE A 482 23.96 -24.57 10.00
CA PHE A 482 22.91 -23.74 9.44
C PHE A 482 23.32 -23.17 8.07
N CYS A 483 24.51 -22.57 7.96
CA CYS A 483 25.02 -22.05 6.69
C CYS A 483 25.18 -23.13 5.62
N ARG A 484 25.65 -24.34 5.99
CA ARG A 484 25.73 -25.49 5.06
C ARG A 484 24.38 -25.94 4.52
N ARG A 485 23.31 -25.87 5.32
CA ARG A 485 21.94 -26.18 4.87
C ARG A 485 21.39 -25.07 3.96
N LEU A 486 21.68 -23.82 4.32
CA LEU A 486 21.29 -22.63 3.57
C LEU A 486 21.86 -22.61 2.15
N GLU A 487 23.08 -23.11 1.94
CA GLU A 487 23.74 -23.16 0.62
C GLU A 487 22.85 -23.77 -0.47
N LYS A 488 22.08 -24.81 -0.12
CA LYS A 488 21.16 -25.51 -1.03
C LYS A 488 19.92 -24.69 -1.42
N LYS A 489 19.64 -23.60 -0.70
CA LYS A 489 18.48 -22.73 -0.84
C LYS A 489 18.82 -21.31 -1.31
N LEU A 490 20.10 -20.98 -1.50
CA LEU A 490 20.54 -19.62 -1.88
C LEU A 490 19.98 -19.13 -3.22
N GLN A 491 19.52 -20.02 -4.10
CA GLN A 491 18.89 -19.65 -5.37
C GLN A 491 17.39 -19.33 -5.25
N ASP A 492 16.77 -19.69 -4.14
CA ASP A 492 15.36 -19.43 -3.87
C ASP A 492 15.19 -18.01 -3.29
N MET A 493 14.92 -17.05 -4.16
CA MET A 493 14.87 -15.63 -3.80
C MET A 493 13.79 -15.32 -2.76
N ASP A 494 12.60 -15.90 -2.90
CA ASP A 494 11.47 -15.63 -2.01
C ASP A 494 11.73 -16.18 -0.62
N TYR A 495 12.26 -17.41 -0.55
CA TYR A 495 12.68 -18.01 0.72
C TYR A 495 13.79 -17.18 1.40
N ILE A 496 14.82 -16.76 0.64
CA ILE A 496 15.94 -16.00 1.21
C ILE A 496 15.49 -14.61 1.68
N PHE A 497 14.59 -13.93 0.96
CA PHE A 497 14.04 -12.66 1.43
C PHE A 497 13.23 -12.81 2.72
N GLY A 498 12.37 -13.83 2.81
CA GLY A 498 11.62 -14.13 4.04
C GLY A 498 12.55 -14.48 5.22
N LEU A 499 13.60 -15.26 4.95
CA LEU A 499 14.61 -15.61 5.94
C LEU A 499 15.39 -14.37 6.41
N VAL A 500 15.86 -13.53 5.50
CA VAL A 500 16.59 -12.29 5.81
C VAL A 500 15.73 -11.35 6.63
N ASP A 501 14.45 -11.18 6.30
CA ASP A 501 13.56 -10.33 7.10
C ASP A 501 13.41 -10.90 8.52
N SER A 502 13.17 -12.20 8.66
CA SER A 502 13.02 -12.85 9.97
C SER A 502 14.30 -12.77 10.81
N LEU A 503 15.47 -13.00 10.19
CA LEU A 503 16.78 -12.82 10.85
C LEU A 503 17.02 -11.36 11.26
N SER A 504 16.57 -10.39 10.45
CA SER A 504 16.76 -8.96 10.72
C SER A 504 15.99 -8.45 11.95
N GLN A 505 14.97 -9.20 12.38
CA GLN A 505 14.19 -8.90 13.59
C GLN A 505 14.86 -9.42 14.86
N LEU A 506 15.85 -10.33 14.72
CA LEU A 506 16.62 -10.84 15.84
C LEU A 506 17.70 -9.84 16.28
N GLN A 507 18.06 -9.88 17.56
CA GLN A 507 19.15 -9.08 18.12
C GLN A 507 20.22 -10.02 18.67
N GLY A 508 21.49 -9.75 18.36
CA GLY A 508 22.64 -10.44 18.96
C GLY A 508 23.69 -10.93 17.97
N PHE A 509 24.92 -11.12 18.46
CA PHE A 509 26.09 -11.51 17.68
C PHE A 509 25.98 -12.89 17.01
N SER A 510 25.11 -13.79 17.48
CA SER A 510 25.00 -15.15 16.92
C SER A 510 24.40 -15.20 15.51
N VAL A 511 23.66 -14.16 15.11
CA VAL A 511 22.99 -14.08 13.80
C VAL A 511 23.87 -13.39 12.73
N LEU A 512 24.79 -12.51 13.15
CA LEU A 512 25.67 -11.77 12.26
C LEU A 512 26.46 -12.67 11.29
N PRO A 513 27.14 -13.75 11.74
CA PRO A 513 27.87 -14.64 10.83
C PRO A 513 27.00 -15.27 9.74
N VAL A 514 25.72 -15.52 10.01
CA VAL A 514 24.78 -16.07 9.04
C VAL A 514 24.40 -15.01 8.00
N MET A 515 24.14 -13.78 8.44
CA MET A 515 23.87 -12.66 7.53
C MET A 515 25.09 -12.36 6.65
N GLU A 516 26.30 -12.42 7.20
CA GLU A 516 27.54 -12.28 6.43
C GLU A 516 27.73 -13.41 5.40
N TYR A 517 27.36 -14.64 5.76
CA TYR A 517 27.38 -15.78 4.85
C TYR A 517 26.38 -15.61 3.70
N ILE A 518 25.15 -15.17 3.98
CA ILE A 518 24.14 -14.85 2.97
C ILE A 518 24.69 -13.77 2.03
N TYR A 519 25.21 -12.67 2.57
CA TYR A 519 25.78 -11.59 1.77
C TYR A 519 26.91 -12.09 0.86
N SER A 520 27.80 -12.92 1.39
CA SER A 520 28.97 -13.39 0.64
C SER A 520 28.61 -14.33 -0.51
N SER A 521 27.54 -15.11 -0.33
CA SER A 521 27.21 -16.24 -1.22
C SER A 521 26.06 -15.93 -2.20
N ALA A 522 25.43 -14.76 -2.10
CA ALA A 522 24.23 -14.43 -2.87
C ALA A 522 24.46 -13.41 -4.01
N ASN A 523 23.43 -13.21 -4.83
CA ASN A 523 23.41 -12.21 -5.90
C ASN A 523 23.23 -10.77 -5.35
N GLU A 524 23.38 -9.75 -6.22
CA GLU A 524 23.33 -8.34 -5.82
C GLU A 524 22.02 -7.91 -5.14
N LEU A 525 20.88 -8.46 -5.55
CA LEU A 525 19.58 -8.15 -4.95
C LEU A 525 19.51 -8.68 -3.51
N ILE A 526 19.87 -9.95 -3.29
CA ILE A 526 19.93 -10.52 -1.93
C ILE A 526 20.95 -9.77 -1.07
N LYS A 527 22.11 -9.40 -1.62
CA LYS A 527 23.11 -8.60 -0.89
C LYS A 527 22.52 -7.28 -0.41
N CYS A 528 21.77 -6.58 -1.26
CA CYS A 528 21.09 -5.33 -0.88
C CYS A 528 20.09 -5.55 0.26
N GLU A 529 19.22 -6.56 0.16
CA GLU A 529 18.24 -6.86 1.22
C GLU A 529 18.92 -7.31 2.52
N THR A 530 19.99 -8.09 2.43
CA THR A 530 20.78 -8.51 3.59
C THR A 530 21.38 -7.30 4.32
N LEU A 531 21.94 -6.33 3.58
CA LEU A 531 22.47 -5.09 4.16
C LEU A 531 21.37 -4.22 4.79
N LYS A 532 20.19 -4.13 4.15
CA LYS A 532 19.03 -3.46 4.76
C LYS A 532 18.60 -4.14 6.06
N GLY A 533 18.64 -5.47 6.11
CA GLY A 533 18.42 -6.26 7.32
C GLY A 533 19.45 -5.98 8.40
N MET A 534 20.74 -6.04 8.07
CA MET A 534 21.85 -5.73 8.98
C MET A 534 21.77 -4.31 9.56
N ARG A 535 21.21 -3.35 8.80
CA ARG A 535 20.96 -1.98 9.30
C ARG A 535 20.00 -1.94 10.49
N LYS A 536 19.22 -2.99 10.77
CA LYS A 536 18.35 -3.07 11.96
C LYS A 536 19.11 -3.51 13.23
N PHE A 537 20.29 -4.10 13.11
CA PHE A 537 21.06 -4.61 14.26
C PHE A 537 21.74 -3.50 15.06
N LYS A 538 21.83 -3.67 16.38
CA LYS A 538 22.54 -2.73 17.26
C LYS A 538 24.05 -2.75 17.03
N GLU A 539 24.61 -3.94 16.83
CA GLU A 539 26.04 -4.16 16.62
C GLU A 539 26.28 -4.62 15.17
N ILE A 540 27.42 -4.26 14.61
CA ILE A 540 27.81 -4.58 13.24
C ILE A 540 29.28 -5.03 13.20
N ASP A 541 29.65 -5.88 12.25
CA ASP A 541 31.05 -6.16 11.91
C ASP A 541 31.54 -5.13 10.88
N ALA A 542 32.17 -4.06 11.37
CA ALA A 542 32.69 -3.00 10.52
C ALA A 542 33.83 -3.51 9.61
N ASP A 543 34.69 -4.40 10.09
CA ASP A 543 35.83 -4.93 9.32
C ASP A 543 35.37 -5.80 8.14
N PHE A 544 34.31 -6.59 8.34
CA PHE A 544 33.63 -7.29 7.25
C PHE A 544 33.09 -6.29 6.21
N LEU A 545 32.28 -5.32 6.62
CA LEU A 545 31.63 -4.37 5.71
C LEU A 545 32.64 -3.52 4.92
N ILE A 546 33.71 -3.07 5.58
CA ILE A 546 34.78 -2.29 4.96
C ILE A 546 35.47 -3.06 3.83
N ARG A 547 35.74 -4.37 4.04
CA ARG A 547 36.35 -5.24 3.00
C ARG A 547 35.48 -5.36 1.74
N GLN A 548 34.17 -5.12 1.85
CA GLN A 548 33.23 -5.23 0.74
C GLN A 548 33.04 -3.92 -0.05
N LEU A 549 33.58 -2.79 0.41
CA LEU A 549 33.40 -1.48 -0.24
C LEU A 549 34.04 -1.37 -1.63
N GLY A 550 34.95 -2.28 -1.98
CA GLY A 550 35.61 -2.34 -3.29
C GLY A 550 34.72 -2.81 -4.45
N THR A 551 33.42 -2.99 -4.22
CA THR A 551 32.46 -3.38 -5.25
C THR A 551 32.20 -2.27 -6.28
N ASP A 552 32.05 -2.64 -7.56
CA ASP A 552 31.69 -1.71 -8.63
C ASP A 552 30.23 -1.22 -8.52
N SER A 553 29.36 -1.95 -7.82
CA SER A 553 27.95 -1.56 -7.66
C SER A 553 27.79 -0.32 -6.77
N VAL A 554 27.18 0.71 -7.33
CA VAL A 554 26.80 1.94 -6.63
C VAL A 554 25.76 1.64 -5.54
N SER A 555 24.82 0.74 -5.82
CA SER A 555 23.76 0.35 -4.88
C SER A 555 24.34 -0.36 -3.66
N LEU A 556 25.26 -1.30 -3.86
CA LEU A 556 25.92 -2.01 -2.76
C LEU A 556 26.79 -1.06 -1.92
N ARG A 557 27.60 -0.20 -2.54
CA ARG A 557 28.38 0.82 -1.80
C ARG A 557 27.49 1.71 -0.94
N LYS A 558 26.33 2.15 -1.46
CA LYS A 558 25.36 2.94 -0.70
C LYS A 558 24.81 2.18 0.50
N ASN A 559 24.38 0.93 0.32
CA ASN A 559 23.86 0.13 1.42
C ASN A 559 24.94 -0.20 2.46
N LEU A 560 26.17 -0.53 2.05
CA LEU A 560 27.30 -0.76 2.96
C LEU A 560 27.58 0.46 3.85
N LEU A 561 27.69 1.65 3.24
CA LEU A 561 27.88 2.89 4.00
C LEU A 561 26.72 3.15 4.95
N SER A 562 25.48 2.87 4.54
CA SER A 562 24.30 3.07 5.40
C SER A 562 24.31 2.20 6.67
N VAL A 563 24.95 1.02 6.61
CA VAL A 563 25.15 0.15 7.78
C VAL A 563 26.31 0.70 8.62
N LEU A 564 27.44 1.04 7.99
CA LEU A 564 28.63 1.58 8.65
C LEU A 564 28.41 2.90 9.37
N MET A 565 27.37 3.68 9.04
CA MET A 565 27.00 4.90 9.77
C MET A 565 26.74 4.68 11.27
N LYS A 566 26.56 3.43 11.72
CA LYS A 566 26.44 3.09 13.14
C LYS A 566 27.78 3.01 13.89
N ASP A 567 28.88 2.92 13.16
CA ASP A 567 30.23 2.85 13.71
C ASP A 567 31.08 4.02 13.21
N THR A 568 31.33 4.98 14.10
CA THR A 568 32.04 6.23 13.78
C THR A 568 33.46 5.98 13.25
N GLN A 569 34.13 4.94 13.74
CA GLN A 569 35.48 4.61 13.26
C GLN A 569 35.42 3.97 11.88
N GLY A 570 34.53 2.99 11.70
CA GLY A 570 34.34 2.28 10.44
C GLY A 570 33.89 3.17 9.30
N ILE A 571 32.97 4.12 9.56
CA ILE A 571 32.55 5.08 8.53
C ILE A 571 33.71 5.98 8.08
N ASN A 572 34.58 6.42 9.00
CA ASN A 572 35.75 7.23 8.63
C ASN A 572 36.76 6.44 7.80
N THR A 573 37.04 5.19 8.17
CA THR A 573 37.89 4.29 7.38
C THR A 573 37.31 4.04 6.00
N ALA A 574 36.00 3.81 5.91
CA ALA A 574 35.30 3.61 4.65
C ALA A 574 35.39 4.84 3.73
N LEU A 575 35.19 6.04 4.28
CA LEU A 575 35.32 7.29 3.53
C LEU A 575 36.76 7.49 3.02
N ASP A 576 37.77 7.16 3.82
CA ASP A 576 39.16 7.23 3.36
C ASP A 576 39.42 6.29 2.19
N LEU A 577 38.93 5.04 2.25
CA LEU A 577 39.05 4.09 1.14
C LEU A 577 38.34 4.55 -0.14
N LEU A 578 37.19 5.23 -0.01
CA LEU A 578 36.41 5.70 -1.16
C LEU A 578 36.92 7.01 -1.78
N PHE A 579 37.54 7.89 -0.98
CA PHE A 579 37.93 9.23 -1.42
C PHE A 579 39.45 9.43 -1.60
N ARG A 580 40.30 8.64 -0.93
CA ARG A 580 41.77 8.73 -1.04
C ARG A 580 42.38 7.82 -2.11
N ILE A 581 41.57 7.42 -3.09
CA ILE A 581 42.01 6.60 -4.23
C ILE A 581 42.92 7.42 -5.14
N SER A 582 44.05 6.86 -5.57
CA SER A 582 44.91 7.48 -6.58
C SER A 582 44.19 7.54 -7.93
N SER A 583 44.15 8.72 -8.54
CA SER A 583 43.45 8.96 -9.81
C SER A 583 44.27 9.87 -10.73
N PRO A 584 45.41 9.38 -11.24
CA PRO A 584 46.18 10.11 -12.23
C PRO A 584 45.30 10.43 -13.45
N TRP A 585 45.40 11.66 -13.93
CA TRP A 585 44.66 12.20 -15.09
C TRP A 585 43.13 12.08 -15.02
N GLY A 586 42.54 11.92 -13.82
CA GLY A 586 41.09 11.87 -13.65
C GLY A 586 40.44 10.54 -14.06
N SER A 587 41.21 9.46 -14.21
CA SER A 587 40.72 8.12 -14.59
C SER A 587 39.63 7.55 -13.67
N LYS A 588 39.55 8.01 -12.41
CA LYS A 588 38.53 7.60 -11.43
C LYS A 588 37.50 8.70 -11.13
N ASN A 589 37.38 9.75 -11.96
CA ASN A 589 36.44 10.84 -11.72
C ASN A 589 34.98 10.38 -11.67
N LYS A 590 34.60 9.41 -12.50
CA LYS A 590 33.27 8.80 -12.46
C LYS A 590 32.99 8.17 -11.09
N LEU A 591 33.93 7.39 -10.57
CA LEU A 591 33.84 6.74 -9.26
C LEU A 591 33.70 7.77 -8.12
N PHE A 592 34.48 8.85 -8.15
CA PHE A 592 34.36 9.92 -7.16
C PHE A 592 33.01 10.64 -7.23
N ILE A 593 32.49 10.90 -8.43
CA ILE A 593 31.16 11.51 -8.60
C ILE A 593 30.08 10.62 -8.00
N GLU A 594 30.14 9.31 -8.26
CA GLU A 594 29.23 8.33 -7.65
C GLU A 594 29.35 8.34 -6.12
N ASN A 595 30.58 8.30 -5.58
CA ASN A 595 30.81 8.36 -4.13
C ASN A 595 30.30 9.66 -3.50
N ILE A 596 30.50 10.81 -4.17
CA ILE A 596 29.95 12.11 -3.74
C ILE A 596 28.42 12.05 -3.69
N GLN A 597 27.77 11.47 -4.70
CA GLN A 597 26.31 11.32 -4.71
C GLN A 597 25.82 10.43 -3.58
N ILE A 598 26.51 9.30 -3.32
CA ILE A 598 26.15 8.40 -2.23
C ILE A 598 26.21 9.10 -0.87
N VAL A 599 27.32 9.78 -0.55
CA VAL A 599 27.46 10.46 0.76
C VAL A 599 26.49 11.62 0.92
N PHE A 600 26.13 12.28 -0.19
CA PHE A 600 25.09 13.30 -0.21
C PHE A 600 23.71 12.71 0.09
N ASP A 601 23.32 11.65 -0.62
CA ASP A 601 22.04 10.96 -0.43
C ASP A 601 21.87 10.44 1.01
N LEU A 602 22.94 9.91 1.59
CA LEU A 602 22.97 9.37 2.95
C LEU A 602 23.18 10.45 4.02
N ARG A 603 23.48 11.69 3.61
CA ARG A 603 23.76 12.84 4.49
C ARG A 603 24.85 12.55 5.53
N ILE A 604 26.00 12.05 5.07
CA ILE A 604 27.14 11.69 5.94
C ILE A 604 28.02 12.93 6.19
N PRO A 605 27.94 13.59 7.37
CA PRO A 605 28.68 14.83 7.63
C PRO A 605 30.20 14.64 7.64
N GLU A 606 30.69 13.45 8.03
CA GLU A 606 32.12 13.11 8.06
C GLU A 606 32.76 13.14 6.67
N ALA A 607 31.97 13.15 5.59
CA ALA A 607 32.47 13.21 4.22
C ALA A 607 32.81 14.65 3.77
N VAL A 608 32.36 15.69 4.48
CA VAL A 608 32.45 17.09 4.04
C VAL A 608 33.88 17.52 3.69
N GLU A 609 34.85 17.22 4.55
CA GLU A 609 36.25 17.59 4.31
C GLU A 609 36.83 16.88 3.07
N ARG A 610 36.52 15.60 2.90
CA ARG A 610 36.97 14.79 1.76
C ARG A 610 36.37 15.27 0.44
N VAL A 611 35.10 15.69 0.45
CA VAL A 611 34.45 16.31 -0.71
C VAL A 611 35.05 17.70 -1.00
N ARG A 612 35.41 18.47 0.03
CA ARG A 612 36.10 19.76 -0.10
C ARG A 612 37.45 19.61 -0.80
N ASP A 613 38.24 18.60 -0.44
CA ASP A 613 39.51 18.30 -1.11
C ASP A 613 39.34 18.01 -2.61
N LEU A 614 38.29 17.27 -2.98
CA LEU A 614 37.98 16.99 -4.38
C LEU A 614 37.57 18.26 -5.15
N SER A 615 36.86 19.19 -4.52
CA SER A 615 36.44 20.45 -5.12
C SER A 615 37.62 21.36 -5.51
N ALA A 616 38.75 21.20 -4.82
CA ALA A 616 39.98 21.98 -5.00
C ALA A 616 40.97 21.37 -6.00
N ARG A 617 40.71 20.17 -6.55
CA ARG A 617 41.62 19.48 -7.48
C ARG A 617 41.87 20.30 -8.75
N LYS A 618 43.14 20.53 -9.08
CA LYS A 618 43.59 21.30 -10.26
C LYS A 618 43.36 20.51 -11.57
N PHE A 619 43.59 21.16 -12.71
CA PHE A 619 43.52 20.62 -14.09
C PHE A 619 42.13 20.41 -14.71
N PHE A 620 42.02 20.52 -16.04
CA PHE A 620 40.73 20.60 -16.76
C PHE A 620 39.94 19.28 -16.77
N TRP A 621 40.60 18.12 -16.79
CA TRP A 621 39.96 16.80 -16.75
C TRP A 621 39.18 16.52 -15.46
N ASN A 622 39.41 17.31 -14.40
CA ASN A 622 38.66 17.25 -13.14
C ASN A 622 37.47 18.21 -13.08
N ARG A 623 37.11 18.90 -14.17
CA ARG A 623 36.05 19.92 -14.19
C ARG A 623 34.69 19.37 -13.75
N GLY A 624 34.27 18.22 -14.28
CA GLY A 624 33.00 17.58 -13.90
C GLY A 624 32.95 17.21 -12.41
N LEU A 625 34.03 16.61 -11.91
CA LEU A 625 34.19 16.25 -10.50
C LEU A 625 34.12 17.48 -9.59
N ARG A 626 34.85 18.56 -9.91
CA ARG A 626 34.83 19.81 -9.13
C ARG A 626 33.44 20.42 -9.09
N ASN A 627 32.75 20.47 -10.23
CA ASN A 627 31.41 21.05 -10.31
C ASN A 627 30.44 20.28 -9.42
N LYS A 628 30.48 18.93 -9.47
CA LYS A 628 29.63 18.10 -8.62
C LYS A 628 29.96 18.26 -7.13
N ALA A 629 31.24 18.28 -6.77
CA ALA A 629 31.67 18.50 -5.38
C ALA A 629 31.21 19.87 -4.86
N LYS A 630 31.35 20.94 -5.65
CA LYS A 630 30.89 22.29 -5.29
C LYS A 630 29.38 22.38 -5.17
N GLN A 631 28.64 21.74 -6.08
CA GLN A 631 27.19 21.67 -6.01
C GLN A 631 26.75 21.05 -4.67
N VAL A 632 27.27 19.86 -4.34
CA VAL A 632 26.93 19.16 -3.10
C VAL A 632 27.32 19.94 -1.85
N LEU A 633 28.51 20.58 -1.84
CA LEU A 633 28.93 21.42 -0.72
C LEU A 633 28.04 22.67 -0.57
N GLY A 634 27.56 23.25 -1.68
CA GLY A 634 26.59 24.36 -1.65
C GLY A 634 25.27 23.93 -1.01
N GLU A 635 24.72 22.81 -1.48
CA GLU A 635 23.45 22.25 -0.98
C GLU A 635 23.54 21.80 0.51
N TRP A 636 24.73 21.45 1.00
CA TRP A 636 24.98 21.19 2.43
C TRP A 636 25.14 22.45 3.29
N ASN A 637 25.54 23.58 2.72
CA ASN A 637 25.69 24.85 3.45
C ASN A 637 24.37 25.66 3.51
N GLU A 638 23.41 25.39 2.63
CA GLU A 638 22.08 26.03 2.59
C GLU A 638 21.04 25.32 3.48
N ARG A 639 21.43 24.24 4.17
CA ARG A 639 20.59 23.45 5.07
C ARG A 639 21.21 23.39 6.46
#